data_AF-A0A1F9Z055-F1
#
_entry.id   AF-A0A1F9Z055-F1
#
_cell.length_a   1.000
_cell.length_b   1.000
_cell.length_c   1.000
_cell.angle_alpha   90.00
_cell.angle_beta   90.00
_cell.angle_gamma   90.00
#
_symmetry.space_group_name_H-M   'P 1'
#
loop_
_entity.id
_entity.type
_entity.pdbx_description
1 polymer ?
#
loop_
_entity_poly.entity_id
_entity_poly.type
_entity_poly.pdbx_seq_one_letter_code
_entity_poly.pdbx_strand_id
1 'polypeptide(L)'
;MNSLVKKILFLVAIILVSFLSIRYEYIIFKKSLTVDIFKSKLPMYSVVGMVEKNSQIKTDNSNEGYLAYGPYVSLKEGKYSVRYKLLLNSFNNNNQSIGYCDIDIENHPKIAFRKNLTISDFKNQNPQEIQIDFYIPGGLPKVQFRVYQYSGNNISLTDLLFTQNSYKIKDFILDNYGTLRIKTFYIFGILILFFLYIKLIFKSGNNSLIKHSVFTTIIIIISGLVMSAIWQNKNFSNFVRKDYYDMWKVFYAPLWVSLVFIFFNFLYLINNRFGFSEKIEKYLKYDKFSLLIIPIFILTELFYKNFNTQFVLGNFYLSTLIIKGLIYFSFLWQNIKDEENVEVSKGIKWSIFLSIFTIYLLITPWVNACFYADGDEPRNLIITQSLIKDGDRDISNNLESEDNLSYHSSLKSYGQNWKSFISGISPSFTIILIPGFVLGGRFAISLLMNIFGALLLLNIFQIIFHLTKSNSSSFLAMIIGAFSLPIGIYSFLAYPEIIAALIVTYIIRKLLLQEYNLIDIITMFLLAILLTIIKERYLILTLSLFISIIISIKKNKKVLLNFVLLFIIFGVLLFFYDKYLIGFDIISKISNYYKPILQKFKYIITVGDFGLMLDQERGLLMHAPVYIFSFLGIISLLKTNKKIVLLLLLLFLPYYNLISKGPDWSSLGGSPATRYIVTIIPILIIFYGVFLNHCRRLWLKLVNYFAIAWSFVMYYILILFPQYRTHSPSDLTGRNEILDRLYSVRLFPDLTPLFPSFLKIFDTTYHLTILFIIIFIVLLIYYKKQENVIEEKYDKKKVLKITAVIISIFISFLVLGKFSYYKYQVFEVENYYTGGGMLWQEGLLLKGKGYFSLIKVALRKSEEIKIKLIVKGDIPKDLPEISIEIGNNKYKEKIGKIKIESRNWKEYSILYKTEEGGLKPFWFIYDNYTEGKDVLIDKIIFSSIEKKSWLGFINYQLGRIDRRLGLIDYAYIRFEKAAKLGYKIEKK
;
A
#
# COMPACT_ATOMS: atom_id res chain seq x y z
N MET A 1 23.55 -34.75 29.35
CA MET A 1 22.53 -34.93 28.28
C MET A 1 23.20 -34.67 26.93
N ASN A 2 23.48 -35.73 26.16
CA ASN A 2 24.27 -35.68 24.93
C ASN A 2 23.74 -34.63 23.95
N SER A 3 24.66 -33.89 23.30
CA SER A 3 24.36 -32.92 22.23
C SER A 3 23.40 -33.51 21.19
N LEU A 4 23.55 -34.80 20.86
CA LEU A 4 22.67 -35.54 19.97
C LEU A 4 21.23 -35.69 20.47
N VAL A 5 21.03 -35.94 21.77
CA VAL A 5 19.70 -36.12 22.36
C VAL A 5 18.93 -34.78 22.41
N LYS A 6 19.63 -33.68 22.69
CA LYS A 6 19.06 -32.33 22.56
C LYS A 6 18.70 -32.00 21.11
N LYS A 7 19.51 -32.42 20.13
CA LYS A 7 19.23 -32.26 18.69
C LYS A 7 17.95 -32.99 18.28
N ILE A 8 17.79 -34.24 18.73
CA ILE A 8 16.63 -35.08 18.40
C ILE A 8 15.36 -34.53 19.06
N LEU A 9 15.39 -34.24 20.37
CA LEU A 9 14.23 -33.69 21.08
C LEU A 9 13.76 -32.34 20.49
N PHE A 10 14.70 -31.47 20.11
CA PHE A 10 14.37 -30.21 19.47
C PHE A 10 13.76 -30.44 18.07
N LEU A 11 14.35 -31.32 17.24
CA LEU A 11 13.83 -31.68 15.92
C LEU A 11 12.40 -32.25 16.01
N VAL A 12 12.16 -33.16 16.96
CA VAL A 12 10.86 -33.79 17.20
C VAL A 12 9.81 -32.75 17.61
N ALA A 13 10.14 -31.84 18.54
CA ALA A 13 9.23 -30.77 18.95
C ALA A 13 8.82 -29.87 17.78
N ILE A 14 9.75 -29.57 16.86
CA ILE A 14 9.49 -28.72 15.69
C ILE A 14 8.66 -29.42 14.62
N ILE A 15 8.92 -30.71 14.37
CA ILE A 15 8.08 -31.52 13.47
C ILE A 15 6.65 -31.56 13.99
N LEU A 16 6.48 -31.73 15.31
CA LEU A 16 5.19 -31.69 15.99
C LEU A 16 4.50 -30.34 15.84
N VAL A 17 5.20 -29.21 16.12
CA VAL A 17 4.64 -27.86 15.95
C VAL A 17 4.26 -27.61 14.50
N SER A 18 5.11 -28.00 13.54
CA SER A 18 4.84 -27.80 12.11
C SER A 18 3.64 -28.62 11.63
N PHE A 19 3.55 -29.87 12.08
CA PHE A 19 2.40 -30.74 11.79
C PHE A 19 1.11 -30.21 12.42
N LEU A 20 1.18 -29.73 13.67
CA LEU A 20 0.05 -29.09 14.36
C LEU A 20 -0.40 -27.81 13.66
N SER A 21 0.54 -26.97 13.20
CA SER A 21 0.22 -25.75 12.44
C SER A 21 -0.43 -26.06 11.09
N ILE A 22 0.09 -27.05 10.34
CA ILE A 22 -0.50 -27.51 9.08
C ILE A 22 -1.91 -28.05 9.32
N ARG A 23 -2.07 -28.89 10.35
CA ARG A 23 -3.38 -29.47 10.72
C ARG A 23 -4.37 -28.38 11.13
N TYR A 24 -3.94 -27.38 11.89
CA TYR A 24 -4.77 -26.26 12.31
C TYR A 24 -5.20 -25.37 11.13
N GLU A 25 -4.28 -25.00 10.24
CA GLU A 25 -4.61 -24.26 9.02
C GLU A 25 -5.50 -25.07 8.07
N TYR A 26 -5.30 -26.39 7.98
CA TYR A 26 -6.20 -27.27 7.23
C TYR A 26 -7.63 -27.27 7.82
N ILE A 27 -7.77 -27.25 9.15
CA ILE A 27 -9.07 -27.12 9.83
C ILE A 27 -9.70 -25.76 9.54
N ILE A 28 -8.94 -24.67 9.58
CA ILE A 28 -9.41 -23.32 9.23
C ILE A 28 -9.82 -23.24 7.77
N PHE A 29 -9.01 -23.78 6.85
CA PHE A 29 -9.33 -23.83 5.44
C PHE A 29 -10.64 -24.59 5.20
N LYS A 30 -10.83 -25.74 5.87
CA LYS A 30 -12.09 -26.50 5.82
C LYS A 30 -13.27 -25.67 6.32
N LYS A 31 -13.13 -24.91 7.42
CA LYS A 31 -14.15 -23.96 7.89
C LYS A 31 -14.42 -22.84 6.89
N SER A 32 -13.39 -22.36 6.18
CA SER A 32 -13.54 -21.29 5.18
C SER A 32 -14.37 -21.72 3.97
N LEU A 33 -14.51 -23.03 3.71
CA LEU A 33 -15.36 -23.59 2.65
C LEU A 33 -16.85 -23.62 3.03
N THR A 34 -17.20 -23.35 4.30
CA THR A 34 -18.58 -23.28 4.80
C THR A 34 -19.09 -21.83 4.82
N VAL A 35 -20.17 -21.54 4.08
CA VAL A 35 -20.96 -20.29 4.17
C VAL A 35 -21.99 -20.48 5.27
N ASP A 36 -22.10 -19.51 6.17
CA ASP A 36 -23.28 -19.33 7.03
C ASP A 36 -24.18 -18.27 6.35
N ILE A 37 -25.31 -18.71 5.80
CA ILE A 37 -26.16 -17.86 4.95
C ILE A 37 -26.77 -16.73 5.79
N PHE A 38 -27.20 -17.02 7.01
CA PHE A 38 -27.80 -16.03 7.91
C PHE A 38 -26.80 -15.01 8.45
N LYS A 39 -25.56 -15.41 8.78
CA LYS A 39 -24.50 -14.46 9.15
C LYS A 39 -23.97 -13.65 7.98
N SER A 40 -24.07 -14.17 6.76
CA SER A 40 -23.60 -13.48 5.56
C SER A 40 -24.50 -12.33 5.07
N LYS A 41 -25.63 -12.06 5.77
CA LYS A 41 -26.64 -11.06 5.41
C LYS A 41 -27.17 -11.20 3.97
N LEU A 42 -27.10 -12.39 3.38
CA LEU A 42 -27.70 -12.65 2.07
C LEU A 42 -29.23 -12.66 2.22
N PRO A 43 -29.97 -12.00 1.31
CA PRO A 43 -31.42 -11.88 1.45
C PRO A 43 -32.10 -13.24 1.29
N MET A 44 -32.81 -13.63 2.34
CA MET A 44 -33.76 -14.74 2.36
C MET A 44 -35.17 -14.17 2.37
N TYR A 45 -36.08 -14.86 1.69
CA TYR A 45 -37.47 -14.45 1.59
C TYR A 45 -38.37 -15.50 2.24
N SER A 46 -39.56 -15.09 2.66
CA SER A 46 -40.55 -15.95 3.28
C SER A 46 -41.94 -15.55 2.82
N VAL A 47 -42.82 -16.53 2.61
CA VAL A 47 -44.24 -16.30 2.28
C VAL A 47 -45.12 -16.50 3.52
N VAL A 48 -44.79 -17.49 4.36
CA VAL A 48 -45.59 -17.90 5.53
C VAL A 48 -44.87 -17.67 6.87
N GLY A 49 -43.75 -16.96 6.86
CA GLY A 49 -42.95 -16.66 8.03
C GLY A 49 -42.40 -15.24 8.09
N MET A 50 -41.94 -14.86 9.27
CA MET A 50 -41.32 -13.58 9.58
C MET A 50 -39.82 -13.77 9.81
N VAL A 51 -39.03 -12.89 9.17
CA VAL A 51 -37.58 -12.83 9.36
C VAL A 51 -37.30 -12.02 10.62
N GLU A 52 -36.85 -12.68 11.68
CA GLU A 52 -36.51 -12.03 12.95
C GLU A 52 -35.15 -11.32 12.89
N LYS A 53 -34.92 -10.38 13.81
CA LYS A 53 -33.67 -9.60 13.94
C LYS A 53 -32.39 -10.45 14.09
N ASN A 54 -32.52 -11.69 14.54
CA ASN A 54 -31.40 -12.62 14.72
C ASN A 54 -31.16 -13.51 13.47
N SER A 55 -31.73 -13.14 12.32
CA SER A 55 -31.71 -13.89 11.06
C SER A 55 -32.38 -15.26 11.09
N GLN A 56 -33.14 -15.57 12.15
CA GLN A 56 -34.01 -16.75 12.20
C GLN A 56 -35.29 -16.46 11.41
N ILE A 57 -35.81 -17.46 10.72
CA ILE A 57 -37.10 -17.35 10.01
C ILE A 57 -38.10 -18.24 10.72
N LYS A 58 -39.07 -17.62 11.39
CA LYS A 58 -40.13 -18.33 12.11
C LYS A 58 -41.42 -18.23 11.33
N THR A 59 -42.26 -19.25 11.41
CA THR A 59 -43.59 -19.16 10.84
C THR A 59 -44.48 -18.23 11.67
N ASP A 60 -45.20 -17.36 10.99
CA ASP A 60 -46.16 -16.44 11.62
C ASP A 60 -47.50 -17.13 11.87
N ASN A 61 -47.90 -18.06 10.98
CA ASN A 61 -49.16 -18.79 11.03
C ASN A 61 -48.97 -20.26 10.62
N SER A 62 -49.95 -21.12 10.90
CA SER A 62 -50.00 -22.52 10.46
C SER A 62 -50.45 -22.69 9.00
N ASN A 63 -50.24 -21.69 8.16
CA ASN A 63 -50.62 -21.72 6.75
C ASN A 63 -49.59 -22.52 5.94
N GLU A 64 -50.05 -23.12 4.84
CA GLU A 64 -49.20 -23.82 3.89
C GLU A 64 -48.42 -22.85 3.00
N GLY A 65 -47.12 -23.09 2.80
CA GLY A 65 -46.30 -22.28 1.91
C GLY A 65 -44.79 -22.33 2.19
N TYR A 66 -44.04 -21.53 1.44
CA TYR A 66 -42.58 -21.42 1.59
C TYR A 66 -42.24 -20.62 2.86
N LEU A 67 -41.76 -21.33 3.88
CA LEU A 67 -41.19 -20.72 5.08
C LEU A 67 -39.92 -19.95 4.75
N ALA A 68 -39.06 -20.47 3.88
CA ALA A 68 -37.83 -19.81 3.52
C ALA A 68 -37.47 -20.13 2.07
N TYR A 69 -37.06 -19.14 1.30
CA TYR A 69 -36.54 -19.35 -0.04
C TYR A 69 -35.48 -18.30 -0.40
N GLY A 70 -34.39 -18.73 -1.06
CA GLY A 70 -33.23 -17.89 -1.36
C GLY A 70 -31.97 -18.37 -0.62
N PRO A 71 -30.91 -17.54 -0.54
CA PRO A 71 -30.59 -16.51 -1.52
C PRO A 71 -30.32 -17.12 -2.89
N TYR A 72 -30.36 -16.29 -3.93
CA TYR A 72 -29.93 -16.68 -5.29
C TYR A 72 -28.41 -16.56 -5.40
N VAL A 73 -27.70 -17.68 -5.24
CA VAL A 73 -26.22 -17.70 -5.24
C VAL A 73 -25.73 -18.37 -6.51
N SER A 74 -24.93 -17.66 -7.31
CA SER A 74 -24.20 -18.27 -8.42
C SER A 74 -23.03 -19.09 -7.89
N LEU A 75 -23.03 -20.39 -8.20
CA LEU A 75 -22.03 -21.33 -7.69
C LEU A 75 -21.29 -22.01 -8.85
N LYS A 76 -19.99 -22.28 -8.67
CA LYS A 76 -19.16 -22.95 -9.67
C LYS A 76 -19.44 -24.46 -9.70
N GLU A 77 -19.05 -25.11 -10.78
CA GLU A 77 -19.12 -26.57 -10.91
C GLU A 77 -18.46 -27.28 -9.71
N GLY A 78 -19.14 -28.27 -9.14
CA GLY A 78 -18.62 -29.03 -8.00
C GLY A 78 -19.68 -29.72 -7.15
N LYS A 79 -19.22 -30.48 -6.14
CA LYS A 79 -20.08 -31.12 -5.13
C LYS A 79 -20.22 -30.21 -3.92
N TYR A 80 -21.44 -30.08 -3.43
CA TYR A 80 -21.80 -29.23 -2.31
C TYR A 80 -22.73 -29.94 -1.35
N SER A 81 -22.86 -29.37 -0.15
CA SER A 81 -23.78 -29.82 0.88
C SER A 81 -24.39 -28.62 1.56
N VAL A 82 -25.71 -28.65 1.77
CA VAL A 82 -26.42 -27.66 2.58
C VAL A 82 -26.98 -28.34 3.81
N ARG A 83 -26.94 -27.64 4.94
CA ARG A 83 -27.47 -28.06 6.22
C ARG A 83 -28.52 -27.06 6.70
N TYR A 84 -29.75 -27.53 6.83
CA TYR A 84 -30.87 -26.80 7.42
C TYR A 84 -31.00 -27.19 8.89
N LYS A 85 -31.03 -26.21 9.80
CA LYS A 85 -31.32 -26.45 11.22
C LYS A 85 -32.73 -25.97 11.54
N LEU A 86 -33.65 -26.92 11.66
CA LEU A 86 -35.07 -26.67 11.83
C LEU A 86 -35.53 -26.95 13.26
N LEU A 87 -36.36 -26.08 13.80
CA LEU A 87 -37.06 -26.27 15.07
C LEU A 87 -38.54 -26.46 14.75
N LEU A 88 -39.14 -27.55 15.24
CA LEU A 88 -40.58 -27.77 15.17
C LEU A 88 -41.21 -27.19 16.45
N ASN A 89 -41.96 -26.09 16.31
CA ASN A 89 -42.59 -25.40 17.44
C ASN A 89 -43.95 -26.02 17.81
N SER A 90 -44.76 -26.32 16.81
CA SER A 90 -46.05 -27.00 16.96
C SER A 90 -46.39 -27.79 15.70
N PHE A 91 -47.20 -28.83 15.83
CA PHE A 91 -47.58 -29.69 14.71
C PHE A 91 -49.03 -30.17 14.87
N ASN A 92 -49.66 -30.51 13.75
CA ASN A 92 -51.00 -31.09 13.73
C ASN A 92 -50.92 -32.62 13.83
N ASN A 93 -51.57 -33.22 14.83
CA ASN A 93 -51.53 -34.68 15.07
C ASN A 93 -52.10 -35.52 13.92
N ASN A 94 -52.89 -34.93 13.01
CA ASN A 94 -53.53 -35.64 11.91
C ASN A 94 -52.63 -35.84 10.68
N ASN A 95 -51.49 -35.14 10.55
CA ASN A 95 -50.60 -35.21 9.39
C ASN A 95 -49.21 -35.73 9.79
N GLN A 96 -48.76 -36.86 9.24
CA GLN A 96 -47.40 -37.36 9.49
C GLN A 96 -46.30 -36.51 8.82
N SER A 97 -46.66 -35.74 7.79
CA SER A 97 -45.74 -34.91 7.01
C SER A 97 -45.81 -33.45 7.44
N ILE A 98 -44.65 -32.86 7.74
CA ILE A 98 -44.51 -31.49 8.25
C ILE A 98 -44.20 -30.52 7.12
N GLY A 99 -43.42 -30.96 6.12
CA GLY A 99 -42.92 -30.11 5.04
C GLY A 99 -41.79 -30.78 4.26
N TYR A 100 -40.98 -29.98 3.58
CA TYR A 100 -39.76 -30.45 2.92
C TYR A 100 -38.69 -29.35 2.81
N CYS A 101 -37.43 -29.76 2.73
CA CYS A 101 -36.33 -28.90 2.30
C CYS A 101 -35.91 -29.32 0.89
N ASP A 102 -35.67 -28.35 0.02
CA ASP A 102 -35.13 -28.64 -1.31
C ASP A 102 -34.14 -27.57 -1.78
N ILE A 103 -33.52 -27.84 -2.93
CA ILE A 103 -32.54 -26.98 -3.57
C ILE A 103 -32.94 -26.84 -5.03
N ASP A 104 -33.17 -25.61 -5.45
CA ASP A 104 -33.40 -25.26 -6.84
C ASP A 104 -32.11 -24.83 -7.50
N ILE A 105 -31.84 -25.32 -8.70
CA ILE A 105 -30.65 -24.99 -9.48
C ILE A 105 -31.12 -24.62 -10.88
N GLU A 106 -30.85 -23.39 -11.28
CA GLU A 106 -31.23 -22.84 -12.59
C GLU A 106 -30.74 -23.77 -13.73
N ASN A 107 -31.68 -24.19 -14.59
CA ASN A 107 -31.45 -25.04 -15.76
C ASN A 107 -30.84 -26.44 -15.45
N HIS A 108 -31.00 -26.96 -14.24
CA HIS A 108 -30.49 -28.28 -13.87
C HIS A 108 -31.37 -29.43 -14.40
N PRO A 109 -30.79 -30.51 -14.97
CA PRO A 109 -31.55 -31.59 -15.63
C PRO A 109 -32.34 -32.50 -14.66
N LYS A 110 -32.05 -32.45 -13.35
CA LYS A 110 -32.84 -33.11 -12.29
C LYS A 110 -33.52 -32.06 -11.42
N ILE A 111 -34.83 -32.16 -11.29
CA ILE A 111 -35.71 -31.11 -10.75
C ILE A 111 -35.58 -30.89 -9.22
N ALA A 112 -35.09 -31.82 -8.40
CA ALA A 112 -35.03 -31.53 -6.96
C ALA A 112 -34.05 -32.40 -6.16
N PHE A 113 -33.09 -31.76 -5.49
CA PHE A 113 -32.44 -32.33 -4.31
C PHE A 113 -33.34 -32.05 -3.10
N ARG A 114 -34.37 -32.88 -2.90
CA ARG A 114 -35.42 -32.69 -1.89
C ARG A 114 -35.35 -33.73 -0.78
N LYS A 115 -35.61 -33.31 0.45
CA LYS A 115 -35.78 -34.16 1.63
C LYS A 115 -37.06 -33.79 2.37
N ASN A 116 -37.96 -34.76 2.51
CA ASN A 116 -39.24 -34.57 3.21
C ASN A 116 -39.03 -34.58 4.73
N LEU A 117 -39.88 -33.87 5.45
CA LEU A 117 -39.88 -33.73 6.91
C LEU A 117 -41.07 -34.47 7.50
N THR A 118 -40.84 -35.38 8.43
CA THR A 118 -41.88 -36.14 9.13
C THR A 118 -41.84 -35.90 10.64
N ILE A 119 -42.93 -36.16 11.35
CA ILE A 119 -42.98 -35.99 12.81
C ILE A 119 -41.92 -36.85 13.52
N SER A 120 -41.64 -38.06 13.02
CA SER A 120 -40.59 -38.94 13.57
C SER A 120 -39.20 -38.30 13.56
N ASP A 121 -38.91 -37.45 12.57
CA ASP A 121 -37.62 -36.81 12.41
C ASP A 121 -37.29 -35.88 13.61
N PHE A 122 -38.32 -35.25 14.20
CA PHE A 122 -38.19 -34.33 15.33
C PHE A 122 -38.45 -34.96 16.70
N LYS A 123 -38.96 -36.20 16.79
CA LYS A 123 -39.25 -36.88 18.07
C LYS A 123 -38.00 -37.17 18.90
N ASN A 124 -36.88 -37.50 18.25
CA ASN A 124 -35.63 -37.87 18.92
C ASN A 124 -34.70 -36.67 19.16
N GLN A 125 -34.78 -35.64 18.30
CA GLN A 125 -33.88 -34.49 18.34
C GLN A 125 -34.58 -33.26 17.74
N ASN A 126 -34.90 -32.26 18.56
CA ASN A 126 -35.51 -30.99 18.15
C ASN A 126 -34.78 -29.84 18.88
N PRO A 127 -34.08 -28.92 18.19
CA PRO A 127 -34.03 -28.73 16.74
C PRO A 127 -33.26 -29.84 16.01
N GLN A 128 -33.68 -30.13 14.78
CA GLN A 128 -33.10 -31.16 13.92
C GLN A 128 -32.22 -30.55 12.82
N GLU A 129 -31.11 -31.21 12.51
CA GLU A 129 -30.21 -30.85 11.41
C GLU A 129 -30.42 -31.76 10.19
N ILE A 130 -30.67 -31.15 9.03
CA ILE A 130 -30.99 -31.84 7.79
C ILE A 130 -29.96 -31.47 6.74
N GLN A 131 -29.19 -32.47 6.31
CA GLN A 131 -28.18 -32.32 5.29
C GLN A 131 -28.69 -32.82 3.93
N ILE A 132 -28.47 -32.03 2.88
CA ILE A 132 -28.73 -32.37 1.47
C ILE A 132 -27.44 -32.16 0.68
N ASP A 133 -26.95 -33.21 0.05
CA ASP A 133 -25.78 -33.15 -0.83
C ASP A 133 -26.23 -33.02 -2.28
N PHE A 134 -25.55 -32.14 -3.04
CA PHE A 134 -25.92 -31.84 -4.42
C PHE A 134 -24.70 -31.53 -5.29
N TYR A 135 -24.89 -31.62 -6.61
CA TYR A 135 -23.86 -31.33 -7.60
C TYR A 135 -24.31 -30.17 -8.48
N ILE A 136 -23.36 -29.29 -8.81
CA ILE A 136 -23.58 -28.17 -9.71
C ILE A 136 -22.85 -28.46 -11.01
N PRO A 137 -23.55 -28.47 -12.15
CA PRO A 137 -22.94 -28.61 -13.47
C PRO A 137 -22.19 -27.33 -13.87
N GLY A 138 -21.40 -27.37 -14.94
CA GLY A 138 -20.74 -26.19 -15.50
C GLY A 138 -21.71 -25.05 -15.84
N GLY A 139 -21.21 -23.80 -15.90
CA GLY A 139 -22.00 -22.65 -16.36
C GLY A 139 -22.48 -21.66 -15.28
N LEU A 140 -21.99 -21.75 -14.04
CA LEU A 140 -22.31 -20.80 -12.95
C LEU A 140 -23.83 -20.58 -12.69
N PRO A 141 -24.65 -21.64 -12.59
CA PRO A 141 -26.10 -21.49 -12.40
C PRO A 141 -26.44 -20.84 -11.06
N LYS A 142 -27.57 -20.12 -10.99
CA LYS A 142 -28.09 -19.62 -9.72
C LYS A 142 -28.72 -20.77 -8.93
N VAL A 143 -28.33 -20.86 -7.66
CA VAL A 143 -28.83 -21.86 -6.72
C VAL A 143 -29.65 -21.19 -5.64
N GLN A 144 -30.76 -21.82 -5.27
CA GLN A 144 -31.71 -21.36 -4.28
C GLN A 144 -31.96 -22.45 -3.24
N PHE A 145 -31.90 -22.09 -1.95
CA PHE A 145 -32.21 -23.01 -0.85
C PHE A 145 -33.64 -22.75 -0.38
N ARG A 146 -34.45 -23.78 -0.20
CA ARG A 146 -35.86 -23.59 0.18
C ARG A 146 -36.32 -24.54 1.28
N VAL A 147 -37.25 -24.04 2.08
CA VAL A 147 -37.97 -24.78 3.12
C VAL A 147 -39.45 -24.51 2.91
N TYR A 148 -40.22 -25.58 2.70
CA TYR A 148 -41.66 -25.55 2.53
C TYR A 148 -42.33 -26.23 3.73
N GLN A 149 -43.45 -25.67 4.17
CA GLN A 149 -44.25 -26.18 5.29
C GLN A 149 -45.68 -26.49 4.83
N TYR A 150 -46.22 -27.61 5.31
CA TYR A 150 -47.63 -27.98 5.13
C TYR A 150 -48.54 -27.36 6.21
N SER A 151 -49.82 -27.16 5.85
CA SER A 151 -50.84 -26.59 6.74
C SER A 151 -50.93 -27.30 8.10
N GLY A 152 -51.12 -26.53 9.17
CA GLY A 152 -51.24 -27.02 10.54
C GLY A 152 -49.92 -27.21 11.31
N ASN A 153 -48.77 -27.00 10.66
CA ASN A 153 -47.45 -27.10 11.31
C ASN A 153 -46.84 -25.72 11.56
N ASN A 154 -45.87 -25.63 12.47
CA ASN A 154 -45.10 -24.43 12.75
C ASN A 154 -43.61 -24.78 12.88
N ILE A 155 -42.85 -24.48 11.83
CA ILE A 155 -41.41 -24.72 11.72
C ILE A 155 -40.67 -23.38 11.84
N SER A 156 -39.48 -23.39 12.42
CA SER A 156 -38.53 -22.28 12.41
C SER A 156 -37.19 -22.72 11.83
N LEU A 157 -36.67 -21.96 10.86
CA LEU A 157 -35.32 -22.13 10.34
C LEU A 157 -34.35 -21.29 11.18
N THR A 158 -33.51 -21.96 11.96
CA THR A 158 -32.61 -21.35 12.94
C THR A 158 -31.19 -21.16 12.44
N ASP A 159 -30.73 -22.04 11.55
CA ASP A 159 -29.40 -21.97 10.92
C ASP A 159 -29.45 -22.57 9.51
N LEU A 160 -28.64 -22.01 8.60
CA LEU A 160 -28.51 -22.47 7.23
C LEU A 160 -27.05 -22.38 6.77
N LEU A 161 -26.39 -23.53 6.73
CA LEU A 161 -24.96 -23.64 6.40
C LEU A 161 -24.80 -24.35 5.06
N PHE A 162 -23.99 -23.80 4.16
CA PHE A 162 -23.64 -24.45 2.90
C PHE A 162 -22.13 -24.67 2.79
N THR A 163 -21.69 -25.85 2.38
CA THR A 163 -20.28 -26.24 2.30
C THR A 163 -19.93 -26.83 0.94
N GLN A 164 -18.78 -26.43 0.39
CA GLN A 164 -18.22 -27.07 -0.81
C GLN A 164 -17.41 -28.32 -0.42
N ASN A 165 -17.81 -29.48 -0.96
CA ASN A 165 -17.29 -30.79 -0.58
C ASN A 165 -16.27 -31.36 -1.60
N SER A 166 -16.29 -30.93 -2.86
CA SER A 166 -15.27 -31.33 -3.84
C SER A 166 -14.05 -30.40 -3.76
N TYR A 167 -13.07 -30.75 -2.94
CA TYR A 167 -11.77 -30.08 -2.94
C TYR A 167 -10.65 -31.12 -3.01
N LYS A 168 -9.72 -30.93 -3.95
CA LYS A 168 -8.49 -31.72 -4.05
C LYS A 168 -7.45 -31.12 -3.09
N ILE A 169 -6.48 -31.91 -2.63
CA ILE A 169 -5.31 -31.37 -1.89
C ILE A 169 -4.62 -30.25 -2.70
N LYS A 170 -4.66 -30.36 -4.03
CA LYS A 170 -4.24 -29.30 -4.95
C LYS A 170 -4.88 -27.94 -4.64
N ASP A 171 -6.14 -27.89 -4.23
CA ASP A 171 -6.87 -26.65 -3.95
C ASP A 171 -6.52 -26.04 -2.58
N PHE A 172 -5.86 -26.81 -1.70
CA PHE A 172 -5.22 -26.29 -0.48
C PHE A 172 -3.84 -25.70 -0.79
N ILE A 173 -3.16 -26.21 -1.82
CA ILE A 173 -1.79 -25.81 -2.20
C ILE A 173 -1.81 -24.67 -3.21
N LEU A 174 -2.73 -24.70 -4.18
CA LEU A 174 -2.87 -23.75 -5.27
C LEU A 174 -4.17 -22.97 -5.14
N ASP A 175 -4.17 -21.71 -5.56
CA ASP A 175 -5.38 -20.92 -5.67
C ASP A 175 -6.14 -21.24 -6.96
N ASN A 176 -7.29 -20.57 -7.15
CA ASN A 176 -8.11 -20.72 -8.36
C ASN A 176 -7.38 -20.34 -9.65
N TYR A 177 -6.18 -19.75 -9.55
CA TYR A 177 -5.36 -19.29 -10.65
C TYR A 177 -4.14 -20.19 -10.89
N GLY A 178 -4.05 -21.34 -10.21
CA GLY A 178 -2.93 -22.28 -10.35
C GLY A 178 -1.63 -21.78 -9.74
N THR A 179 -1.66 -20.68 -8.98
CA THR A 179 -0.50 -20.16 -8.26
C THR A 179 -0.45 -20.78 -6.86
N LEU A 180 0.75 -20.92 -6.28
CA LEU A 180 0.88 -21.36 -4.90
C LEU A 180 0.10 -20.41 -3.99
N ARG A 181 -0.85 -20.96 -3.22
CA ARG A 181 -1.49 -20.21 -2.15
C ARG A 181 -0.37 -19.68 -1.25
N ILE A 182 -0.39 -18.37 -1.06
CA ILE A 182 0.61 -17.66 -0.25
C ILE A 182 0.81 -18.37 1.11
N LYS A 183 -0.25 -18.89 1.74
CA LYS A 183 -0.20 -19.71 2.98
C LYS A 183 0.78 -20.88 2.89
N THR A 184 0.69 -21.64 1.81
CA THR A 184 1.45 -22.87 1.60
C THR A 184 2.91 -22.54 1.30
N PHE A 185 3.16 -21.48 0.53
CA PHE A 185 4.51 -20.94 0.32
C PHE A 185 5.16 -20.50 1.64
N TYR A 186 4.42 -19.83 2.52
CA TYR A 186 4.91 -19.44 3.85
C TYR A 186 5.31 -20.64 4.69
N ILE A 187 4.47 -21.67 4.76
CA ILE A 187 4.75 -22.87 5.56
C ILE A 187 6.02 -23.58 5.06
N PHE A 188 6.11 -23.87 3.76
CA PHE A 188 7.30 -24.54 3.20
C PHE A 188 8.55 -23.66 3.26
N GLY A 189 8.42 -22.36 2.99
CA GLY A 189 9.51 -21.39 3.11
C GLY A 189 10.06 -21.31 4.52
N ILE A 190 9.19 -21.26 5.53
CA ILE A 190 9.58 -21.30 6.94
C ILE A 190 10.30 -22.61 7.27
N LEU A 191 9.77 -23.76 6.84
CA LEU A 191 10.41 -25.07 7.08
C LEU A 191 11.82 -25.15 6.48
N ILE A 192 12.01 -24.68 5.25
CA ILE A 192 13.31 -24.68 4.56
C ILE A 192 14.27 -23.71 5.24
N LEU A 193 13.85 -22.48 5.51
CA LEU A 193 14.67 -21.48 6.22
C LEU A 193 15.07 -21.99 7.60
N PHE A 194 14.17 -22.69 8.28
CA PHE A 194 14.42 -23.27 9.59
C PHE A 194 15.40 -24.44 9.55
N PHE A 195 15.29 -25.32 8.55
CA PHE A 195 16.28 -26.37 8.30
C PHE A 195 17.68 -25.79 8.03
N LEU A 196 17.75 -24.74 7.20
CA LEU A 196 19.00 -24.02 6.92
C LEU A 196 19.56 -23.36 8.19
N TYR A 197 18.70 -22.72 8.99
CA TYR A 197 19.06 -22.09 10.26
C TYR A 197 19.70 -23.08 11.23
N ILE A 198 19.07 -24.25 11.42
CA ILE A 198 19.61 -25.34 12.25
C ILE A 198 20.98 -25.81 11.73
N LYS A 199 21.08 -26.04 10.42
CA LYS A 199 22.33 -26.48 9.78
C LYS A 199 23.45 -25.44 9.95
N LEU A 200 23.11 -24.14 9.96
CA LEU A 200 24.07 -23.07 10.21
C LEU A 200 24.53 -23.03 11.67
N ILE A 201 23.60 -23.13 12.64
CA ILE A 201 23.90 -23.15 14.07
C ILE A 201 24.92 -24.25 14.39
N PHE A 202 24.68 -25.48 13.93
CA PHE A 202 25.58 -26.61 14.21
C PHE A 202 26.96 -26.49 13.59
N LYS A 203 27.10 -25.68 12.54
CA LYS A 203 28.37 -25.42 11.86
C LYS A 203 29.05 -24.14 12.33
N SER A 204 28.44 -23.35 13.23
CA SER A 204 28.94 -22.02 13.62
C SER A 204 30.22 -22.08 14.45
N GLY A 205 30.51 -23.19 15.14
CA GLY A 205 31.66 -23.35 16.07
C GLY A 205 31.64 -22.44 17.32
N ASN A 206 30.97 -21.28 17.25
CA ASN A 206 30.94 -20.26 18.29
C ASN A 206 29.79 -20.49 19.30
N ASN A 207 30.16 -20.87 20.52
CA ASN A 207 29.21 -21.21 21.58
C ASN A 207 28.31 -20.04 22.01
N SER A 208 28.78 -18.79 22.00
CA SER A 208 27.97 -17.64 22.41
C SER A 208 26.86 -17.34 21.39
N LEU A 209 27.18 -17.48 20.11
CA LEU A 209 26.26 -17.29 18.99
C LEU A 209 25.21 -18.41 18.90
N ILE A 210 25.62 -19.65 19.16
CA ILE A 210 24.71 -20.80 19.30
C ILE A 210 23.74 -20.57 20.47
N LYS A 211 24.25 -20.21 21.66
CA LYS A 211 23.42 -19.94 22.85
C LYS A 211 22.41 -18.81 22.59
N HIS A 212 22.85 -17.70 21.99
CA HIS A 212 21.99 -16.56 21.65
C HIS A 212 20.88 -16.95 20.67
N SER A 213 21.25 -17.66 19.60
CA SER A 213 20.33 -18.15 18.58
C SER A 213 19.24 -19.03 19.20
N VAL A 214 19.62 -20.05 19.98
CA VAL A 214 18.66 -20.94 20.64
C VAL A 214 17.75 -20.19 21.62
N PHE A 215 18.33 -19.33 22.47
CA PHE A 215 17.57 -18.55 23.47
C PHE A 215 16.52 -17.64 22.82
N THR A 216 16.93 -16.88 21.80
CA THR A 216 16.02 -15.97 21.09
C THR A 216 14.90 -16.75 20.38
N THR A 217 15.21 -17.84 19.69
CA THR A 217 14.20 -18.69 19.03
C THR A 217 13.14 -19.21 20.01
N ILE A 218 13.54 -19.67 21.20
CA ILE A 218 12.59 -20.16 22.22
C ILE A 218 11.65 -19.04 22.67
N ILE A 219 12.18 -17.86 23.02
CA ILE A 219 11.37 -16.71 23.47
C ILE A 219 10.37 -16.30 22.40
N ILE A 220 10.83 -16.25 21.14
CA ILE A 220 10.01 -15.89 20.00
C ILE A 220 8.82 -16.84 19.85
N ILE A 221 9.07 -18.17 19.86
CA ILE A 221 8.01 -19.17 19.73
C ILE A 221 6.99 -19.04 20.87
N ILE A 222 7.46 -18.92 22.12
CA ILE A 222 6.58 -18.75 23.29
C ILE A 222 5.74 -17.48 23.14
N SER A 223 6.36 -16.36 22.78
CA SER A 223 5.65 -15.09 22.62
C SER A 223 4.62 -15.12 21.50
N GLY A 224 4.91 -15.77 20.37
CA GLY A 224 3.98 -15.94 19.26
C GLY A 224 2.76 -16.78 19.65
N LEU A 225 2.97 -17.87 20.42
CA LEU A 225 1.88 -18.70 20.94
C LEU A 225 0.98 -17.93 21.92
N VAL A 226 1.57 -17.18 22.86
CA VAL A 226 0.83 -16.34 23.82
C VAL A 226 -0.01 -15.30 23.08
N MET A 227 0.56 -14.64 22.08
CA MET A 227 -0.15 -13.60 21.33
C MET A 227 -1.30 -14.15 20.50
N SER A 228 -1.10 -15.30 19.85
CA SER A 228 -2.16 -16.02 19.13
C SER A 228 -3.34 -16.36 20.06
N ALA A 229 -3.04 -16.83 21.28
CA ALA A 229 -4.07 -17.13 22.28
C ALA A 229 -4.84 -15.87 22.74
N ILE A 230 -4.15 -14.76 23.02
CA ILE A 230 -4.79 -13.49 23.41
C ILE A 230 -5.73 -12.99 22.30
N TRP A 231 -5.29 -13.05 21.04
CA TRP A 231 -6.07 -12.57 19.91
C TRP A 231 -7.30 -13.44 19.63
N GLN A 232 -7.15 -14.77 19.67
CA GLN A 232 -8.28 -15.69 19.51
C GLN A 232 -9.37 -15.42 20.55
N ASN A 233 -8.99 -15.09 21.78
CA ASN A 233 -9.95 -14.76 22.84
C ASN A 233 -10.68 -13.43 22.59
N LYS A 234 -10.05 -12.45 21.92
CA LYS A 234 -10.66 -11.12 21.67
C LYS A 234 -11.59 -11.06 20.45
N ASN A 235 -11.33 -11.82 19.39
CA ASN A 235 -11.92 -11.56 18.06
C ASN A 235 -12.84 -12.67 17.51
N PHE A 236 -13.13 -13.71 18.29
CA PHE A 236 -13.90 -14.86 17.80
C PHE A 236 -15.40 -14.56 17.54
N SER A 237 -15.93 -13.43 18.00
CA SER A 237 -17.38 -13.13 17.92
C SER A 237 -17.84 -12.30 16.72
N ASN A 238 -16.94 -11.63 15.97
CA ASN A 238 -17.35 -10.46 15.16
C ASN A 238 -17.20 -10.56 13.64
N PHE A 239 -16.54 -11.59 13.06
CA PHE A 239 -16.15 -11.50 11.64
C PHE A 239 -17.05 -12.26 10.67
N VAL A 240 -17.66 -11.50 9.75
CA VAL A 240 -18.34 -11.99 8.55
C VAL A 240 -17.30 -12.19 7.43
N ARG A 241 -17.53 -13.21 6.61
CA ARG A 241 -16.62 -13.82 5.61
C ARG A 241 -15.90 -12.89 4.62
N LYS A 242 -16.24 -11.60 4.52
CA LYS A 242 -15.60 -10.62 3.62
C LYS A 242 -14.30 -10.03 4.17
N ASP A 243 -14.08 -10.07 5.48
CA ASP A 243 -12.87 -9.50 6.12
C ASP A 243 -11.71 -10.49 6.22
N TYR A 244 -11.76 -11.57 5.43
CA TYR A 244 -10.74 -12.61 5.44
C TYR A 244 -9.35 -12.07 5.06
N TYR A 245 -9.27 -10.95 4.32
CA TYR A 245 -8.04 -10.23 4.02
C TYR A 245 -7.47 -9.44 5.21
N ASP A 246 -8.31 -8.98 6.15
CA ASP A 246 -7.87 -8.28 7.36
C ASP A 246 -7.37 -9.24 8.44
N MET A 247 -7.87 -10.47 8.49
CA MET A 247 -7.36 -11.52 9.39
C MET A 247 -5.86 -11.77 9.23
N TRP A 248 -5.32 -11.62 8.01
CA TRP A 248 -3.89 -11.81 7.74
C TRP A 248 -3.00 -10.71 8.32
N LYS A 249 -3.51 -9.47 8.37
CA LYS A 249 -2.76 -8.29 8.81
C LYS A 249 -2.45 -8.35 10.31
N VAL A 250 -3.34 -8.97 11.08
CA VAL A 250 -3.27 -9.00 12.55
C VAL A 250 -2.80 -10.35 13.09
N PHE A 251 -3.28 -11.48 12.55
CA PHE A 251 -2.95 -12.80 13.08
C PHE A 251 -1.47 -13.18 12.91
N TYR A 252 -0.84 -12.72 11.84
CA TYR A 252 0.55 -13.03 11.54
C TYR A 252 1.54 -11.98 12.08
N ALA A 253 1.12 -10.83 12.61
CA ALA A 253 2.04 -9.82 13.20
C ALA A 253 3.08 -10.42 14.17
N PRO A 254 2.71 -11.34 15.09
CA PRO A 254 3.68 -11.99 15.98
C PRO A 254 4.62 -12.95 15.22
N LEU A 255 4.13 -13.62 14.16
CA LEU A 255 4.92 -14.47 13.29
C LEU A 255 5.88 -13.64 12.41
N TRP A 256 5.48 -12.47 11.93
CA TRP A 256 6.36 -11.54 11.20
C TRP A 256 7.48 -11.04 12.10
N VAL A 257 7.16 -10.63 13.33
CA VAL A 257 8.18 -10.24 14.33
C VAL A 257 9.13 -11.41 14.58
N SER A 258 8.60 -12.63 14.72
CA SER A 258 9.42 -13.85 14.86
C SER A 258 10.42 -14.02 13.72
N LEU A 259 9.97 -13.82 12.48
CA LEU A 259 10.81 -13.88 11.29
C LEU A 259 11.92 -12.84 11.34
N VAL A 260 11.64 -11.60 11.75
CA VAL A 260 12.67 -10.54 11.89
C VAL A 260 13.86 -11.05 12.69
N PHE A 261 13.62 -11.59 13.89
CA PHE A 261 14.70 -12.10 14.73
C PHE A 261 15.44 -13.30 14.10
N ILE A 262 14.71 -14.25 13.50
CA ILE A 262 15.32 -15.41 12.83
C ILE A 262 16.24 -14.97 11.69
N PHE A 263 15.79 -14.04 10.86
CA PHE A 263 16.55 -13.52 9.73
C PHE A 263 17.81 -12.77 10.17
N PHE A 264 17.73 -11.93 11.22
CA PHE A 264 18.94 -11.28 11.76
C PHE A 264 19.91 -12.29 12.39
N ASN A 265 19.42 -13.31 13.09
CA ASN A 265 20.28 -14.39 13.59
C ASN A 265 20.97 -15.13 12.42
N PHE A 266 20.25 -15.36 11.32
CA PHE A 266 20.79 -15.98 10.11
C PHE A 266 21.90 -15.12 9.50
N LEU A 267 21.72 -13.79 9.46
CA LEU A 267 22.76 -12.87 8.99
C LEU A 267 24.02 -12.91 9.88
N TYR A 268 23.88 -12.94 11.21
CA TYR A 268 25.03 -13.13 12.10
C TYR A 268 25.77 -14.45 11.84
N LEU A 269 25.04 -15.55 11.65
CA LEU A 269 25.62 -16.86 11.33
C LEU A 269 26.36 -16.88 9.99
N ILE A 270 25.79 -16.27 8.95
CA ILE A 270 26.42 -16.18 7.63
C ILE A 270 27.69 -15.34 7.71
N ASN A 271 27.61 -14.17 8.33
CA ASN A 271 28.75 -13.26 8.43
C ASN A 271 29.91 -13.85 9.24
N ASN A 272 29.60 -14.59 10.31
CA ASN A 272 30.62 -15.33 11.06
C ASN A 272 31.37 -16.34 10.17
N ARG A 273 30.71 -16.95 9.18
CA ARG A 273 31.39 -17.82 8.19
C ARG A 273 32.22 -17.07 7.17
N PHE A 274 31.90 -15.81 6.89
CA PHE A 274 32.73 -14.94 6.08
C PHE A 274 33.94 -14.40 6.85
N GLY A 275 34.13 -14.79 8.12
CA GLY A 275 35.25 -14.36 8.97
C GLY A 275 34.91 -13.18 9.87
N PHE A 276 33.68 -12.64 9.81
CA PHE A 276 33.26 -11.50 10.62
C PHE A 276 32.89 -11.96 12.03
N SER A 277 33.90 -12.07 12.89
CA SER A 277 33.74 -12.52 14.28
C SER A 277 34.11 -11.43 15.30
N GLU A 278 34.77 -10.35 14.86
CA GLU A 278 35.19 -9.28 15.77
C GLU A 278 33.98 -8.70 16.52
N LYS A 279 34.07 -8.77 17.86
CA LYS A 279 33.09 -8.17 18.78
C LYS A 279 31.66 -8.69 18.61
N ILE A 280 31.44 -9.83 17.95
CA ILE A 280 30.08 -10.36 17.73
C ILE A 280 29.32 -10.55 19.05
N GLU A 281 30.01 -10.98 20.12
CA GLU A 281 29.41 -11.16 21.44
C GLU A 281 28.84 -9.88 22.04
N LYS A 282 29.50 -8.74 21.80
CA LYS A 282 29.03 -7.42 22.26
C LYS A 282 27.69 -7.07 21.61
N TYR A 283 27.58 -7.32 20.30
CA TYR A 283 26.35 -7.05 19.56
C TYR A 283 25.24 -8.03 19.89
N LEU A 284 25.56 -9.31 20.13
CA LEU A 284 24.58 -10.28 20.61
C LEU A 284 24.02 -9.88 22.00
N LYS A 285 24.84 -9.29 22.88
CA LYS A 285 24.36 -8.74 24.17
C LYS A 285 23.38 -7.59 23.95
N TYR A 286 23.68 -6.64 23.06
CA TYR A 286 22.74 -5.55 22.72
C TYR A 286 21.47 -6.06 22.07
N ASP A 287 21.60 -7.07 21.21
CA ASP A 287 20.49 -7.68 20.51
C ASP A 287 19.49 -8.35 21.47
N LYS A 288 19.93 -8.88 22.62
CA LYS A 288 19.01 -9.39 23.66
C LYS A 288 18.05 -8.32 24.18
N PHE A 289 18.49 -7.07 24.31
CA PHE A 289 17.60 -5.98 24.76
C PHE A 289 16.51 -5.66 23.74
N SER A 290 16.72 -5.96 22.45
CA SER A 290 15.65 -5.81 21.46
C SER A 290 14.46 -6.74 21.74
N LEU A 291 14.62 -7.80 22.53
CA LEU A 291 13.51 -8.67 22.95
C LEU A 291 12.54 -7.97 23.91
N LEU A 292 12.95 -6.88 24.58
CA LEU A 292 12.06 -6.09 25.45
C LEU A 292 10.90 -5.46 24.69
N ILE A 293 11.00 -5.36 23.37
CA ILE A 293 9.92 -4.88 22.51
C ILE A 293 8.71 -5.84 22.59
N ILE A 294 8.94 -7.15 22.70
CA ILE A 294 7.89 -8.17 22.74
C ILE A 294 6.94 -8.00 23.93
N PRO A 295 7.39 -7.93 25.19
CA PRO A 295 6.49 -7.69 26.32
C PRO A 295 5.84 -6.32 26.25
N ILE A 296 6.52 -5.27 25.77
CA ILE A 296 5.88 -3.95 25.55
C ILE A 296 4.68 -4.11 24.62
N PHE A 297 4.81 -4.84 23.53
CA PHE A 297 3.72 -5.08 22.59
C PHE A 297 2.57 -5.86 23.19
N ILE A 298 2.87 -6.97 23.87
CA ILE A 298 1.86 -7.76 24.59
C ILE A 298 1.09 -6.86 25.56
N LEU A 299 1.79 -6.00 26.31
CA LEU A 299 1.18 -5.02 27.21
C LEU A 299 0.32 -4.00 26.44
N THR A 300 0.82 -3.40 25.36
CA THR A 300 0.01 -2.43 24.56
C THR A 300 -1.28 -3.06 24.06
N GLU A 301 -1.23 -4.29 23.56
CA GLU A 301 -2.41 -5.00 23.08
C GLU A 301 -3.35 -5.36 24.24
N LEU A 302 -2.84 -5.81 25.39
CA LEU A 302 -3.66 -6.18 26.54
C LEU A 302 -4.40 -4.97 27.13
N PHE A 303 -3.73 -3.81 27.25
CA PHE A 303 -4.24 -2.66 28.00
C PHE A 303 -5.09 -1.69 27.18
N TYR A 304 -5.00 -1.66 25.84
CA TYR A 304 -5.72 -0.68 25.03
C TYR A 304 -6.76 -1.33 24.10
N LYS A 305 -8.04 -1.02 24.31
CA LYS A 305 -9.17 -1.56 23.53
C LYS A 305 -9.46 -0.84 22.20
N ASN A 306 -8.97 0.39 21.98
CA ASN A 306 -9.48 1.30 20.94
C ASN A 306 -8.44 1.83 19.93
N PHE A 307 -7.31 1.16 19.72
CA PHE A 307 -6.38 1.60 18.68
C PHE A 307 -6.86 1.17 17.28
N ASN A 308 -6.54 1.99 16.28
CA ASN A 308 -6.40 1.50 14.91
C ASN A 308 -5.26 0.47 14.92
N THR A 309 -5.64 -0.80 15.07
CA THR A 309 -4.74 -1.94 15.32
C THR A 309 -3.61 -1.96 14.28
N GLN A 310 -3.91 -1.62 13.03
CA GLN A 310 -2.93 -1.56 11.95
C GLN A 310 -1.78 -0.58 12.25
N PHE A 311 -2.06 0.66 12.70
CA PHE A 311 -1.02 1.63 13.01
C PHE A 311 -0.08 1.16 14.11
N VAL A 312 -0.63 0.65 15.22
CA VAL A 312 0.18 0.19 16.36
C VAL A 312 1.03 -1.02 15.96
N LEU A 313 0.43 -1.99 15.26
CA LEU A 313 1.12 -3.18 14.77
C LEU A 313 2.24 -2.82 13.79
N GLY A 314 1.97 -1.90 12.87
CA GLY A 314 2.93 -1.40 11.89
C GLY A 314 4.12 -0.70 12.51
N ASN A 315 3.87 0.27 13.39
CA ASN A 315 4.93 0.95 14.11
C ASN A 315 5.75 -0.05 14.90
N PHE A 316 5.10 -0.95 15.64
CA PHE A 316 5.79 -1.94 16.44
C PHE A 316 6.71 -2.84 15.59
N TYR A 317 6.17 -3.36 14.48
CA TYR A 317 6.90 -4.20 13.54
C TYR A 317 8.10 -3.47 12.92
N LEU A 318 7.87 -2.28 12.36
CA LEU A 318 8.90 -1.49 11.69
C LEU A 318 9.94 -0.95 12.69
N SER A 319 9.54 -0.53 13.89
CA SER A 319 10.47 -0.11 14.95
C SER A 319 11.34 -1.27 15.43
N THR A 320 10.79 -2.49 15.54
CA THR A 320 11.59 -3.69 15.83
C THR A 320 12.62 -3.93 14.73
N LEU A 321 12.19 -3.84 13.47
CA LEU A 321 13.08 -3.97 12.31
C LEU A 321 14.19 -2.91 12.31
N ILE A 322 13.87 -1.66 12.65
CA ILE A 322 14.84 -0.56 12.73
C ILE A 322 15.86 -0.83 13.84
N ILE A 323 15.42 -1.18 15.05
CA ILE A 323 16.32 -1.44 16.18
C ILE A 323 17.27 -2.58 15.83
N LYS A 324 16.73 -3.70 15.31
CA LYS A 324 17.52 -4.84 14.85
C LYS A 324 18.49 -4.45 13.74
N GLY A 325 18.00 -3.74 12.74
CA GLY A 325 18.79 -3.23 11.62
C GLY A 325 19.95 -2.36 12.09
N LEU A 326 19.71 -1.43 13.01
CA LEU A 326 20.75 -0.55 13.56
C LEU A 326 21.82 -1.33 14.35
N ILE A 327 21.42 -2.27 15.21
CA ILE A 327 22.36 -3.11 15.96
C ILE A 327 23.21 -3.95 15.00
N TYR A 328 22.57 -4.58 14.02
CA TYR A 328 23.23 -5.43 13.03
C TYR A 328 24.12 -4.63 12.06
N PHE A 329 23.67 -3.50 11.53
CA PHE A 329 24.50 -2.65 10.69
C PHE A 329 25.64 -2.01 11.46
N SER A 330 25.49 -1.78 12.76
CA SER A 330 26.61 -1.37 13.62
C SER A 330 27.66 -2.48 13.75
N PHE A 331 27.24 -3.76 13.84
CA PHE A 331 28.13 -4.91 13.80
C PHE A 331 28.84 -5.02 12.45
N LEU A 332 28.07 -4.95 11.36
CA LEU A 332 28.59 -5.06 10.01
C LEU A 332 29.55 -3.90 9.70
N TRP A 333 29.22 -2.67 10.11
CA TRP A 333 30.09 -1.51 10.03
C TRP A 333 31.43 -1.75 10.68
N GLN A 334 31.49 -2.25 11.92
CA GLN A 334 32.78 -2.50 12.59
C GLN A 334 33.66 -3.51 11.85
N ASN A 335 33.07 -4.50 11.18
CA ASN A 335 33.80 -5.53 10.44
C ASN A 335 34.18 -5.08 9.01
N ILE A 336 33.51 -4.06 8.48
CA ILE A 336 33.77 -3.51 7.12
C ILE A 336 34.62 -2.24 7.19
N LYS A 337 34.67 -1.58 8.36
CA LYS A 337 35.35 -0.31 8.56
C LYS A 337 36.83 -0.47 8.24
N ASP A 338 37.24 0.24 7.19
CA ASP A 338 38.58 0.47 6.65
C ASP A 338 39.67 -0.51 7.14
N GLU A 339 39.69 -1.69 6.51
CA GLU A 339 40.91 -2.46 6.25
C GLU A 339 41.59 -1.89 4.99
N GLU A 340 42.92 -1.90 4.92
CA GLU A 340 43.72 -1.49 3.75
C GLU A 340 43.61 -2.51 2.60
N ASN A 341 42.39 -2.75 2.10
CA ASN A 341 42.15 -3.69 1.02
C ASN A 341 42.10 -2.97 -0.34
N VAL A 342 42.83 -3.50 -1.33
CA VAL A 342 42.82 -3.01 -2.72
C VAL A 342 41.46 -3.25 -3.39
N GLU A 343 40.76 -4.31 -2.98
CA GLU A 343 39.44 -4.71 -3.51
C GLU A 343 38.45 -5.14 -2.42
N VAL A 344 37.16 -5.01 -2.73
CA VAL A 344 36.08 -5.49 -1.85
C VAL A 344 36.02 -7.02 -1.91
N SER A 345 36.23 -7.67 -0.75
CA SER A 345 36.18 -9.13 -0.62
C SER A 345 34.80 -9.70 -0.98
N LYS A 346 34.78 -10.98 -1.42
CA LYS A 346 33.53 -11.69 -1.75
C LYS A 346 32.59 -11.77 -0.55
N GLY A 347 33.14 -11.94 0.67
CA GLY A 347 32.37 -11.97 1.92
C GLY A 347 31.61 -10.66 2.15
N ILE A 348 32.27 -9.50 1.99
CA ILE A 348 31.64 -8.18 2.13
C ILE A 348 30.50 -8.01 1.12
N LYS A 349 30.74 -8.36 -0.15
CA LYS A 349 29.72 -8.25 -1.22
C LYS A 349 28.44 -9.02 -0.89
N TRP A 350 28.58 -10.29 -0.49
CA TRP A 350 27.43 -11.11 -0.09
C TRP A 350 26.76 -10.61 1.17
N SER A 351 27.53 -10.16 2.15
CA SER A 351 27.00 -9.62 3.41
C SER A 351 26.15 -8.39 3.16
N ILE A 352 26.63 -7.45 2.33
CA ILE A 352 25.87 -6.25 1.93
C ILE A 352 24.57 -6.64 1.22
N PHE A 353 24.66 -7.49 0.19
CA PHE A 353 23.48 -7.92 -0.58
C PHE A 353 22.43 -8.57 0.32
N LEU A 354 22.84 -9.57 1.12
CA LEU A 354 21.94 -10.30 2.02
C LEU A 354 21.33 -9.40 3.08
N SER A 355 22.10 -8.43 3.60
CA SER A 355 21.60 -7.49 4.63
C SER A 355 20.48 -6.61 4.11
N ILE A 356 20.71 -5.96 2.95
CA ILE A 356 19.72 -5.07 2.32
C ILE A 356 18.50 -5.90 1.88
N PHE A 357 18.74 -7.01 1.19
CA PHE A 357 17.66 -7.90 0.74
C PHE A 357 16.82 -8.39 1.90
N THR A 358 17.43 -8.77 3.03
CA THR A 358 16.70 -9.24 4.21
C THR A 358 15.80 -8.15 4.79
N ILE A 359 16.29 -6.92 4.91
CA ILE A 359 15.47 -5.83 5.45
C ILE A 359 14.30 -5.51 4.50
N TYR A 360 14.55 -5.43 3.20
CA TYR A 360 13.48 -5.24 2.22
C TYR A 360 12.49 -6.41 2.24
N LEU A 361 12.97 -7.66 2.28
CA LEU A 361 12.13 -8.85 2.41
C LEU A 361 11.23 -8.79 3.64
N LEU A 362 11.73 -8.27 4.77
CA LEU A 362 10.95 -8.10 5.98
C LEU A 362 9.96 -6.92 5.88
N ILE A 363 10.23 -5.88 5.09
CA ILE A 363 9.28 -4.77 4.88
C ILE A 363 8.15 -5.14 3.91
N THR A 364 8.42 -5.93 2.87
CA THR A 364 7.45 -6.31 1.83
C THR A 364 6.11 -6.84 2.34
N PRO A 365 6.08 -7.73 3.33
CA PRO A 365 4.87 -8.15 4.04
C PRO A 365 3.97 -7.01 4.49
N TRP A 366 4.55 -6.05 5.20
CA TRP A 366 3.86 -4.91 5.73
C TRP A 366 3.29 -4.05 4.60
N VAL A 367 4.09 -3.77 3.58
CA VAL A 367 3.70 -2.95 2.43
C VAL A 367 2.55 -3.59 1.64
N ASN A 368 2.62 -4.89 1.36
CA ASN A 368 1.58 -5.61 0.61
C ASN A 368 0.30 -5.79 1.42
N ALA A 369 0.41 -5.96 2.75
CA ALA A 369 -0.73 -6.09 3.64
C ALA A 369 -1.48 -4.77 3.82
N CYS A 370 -0.76 -3.64 3.90
CA CYS A 370 -1.37 -2.37 4.27
C CYS A 370 -1.98 -1.60 3.09
N PHE A 371 -1.58 -1.91 1.86
CA PHE A 371 -1.96 -1.11 0.71
C PHE A 371 -2.07 -1.95 -0.56
N TYR A 372 -3.17 -1.75 -1.28
CA TYR A 372 -3.40 -2.35 -2.59
C TYR A 372 -2.41 -1.78 -3.63
N ALA A 373 -2.29 -2.44 -4.78
CA ALA A 373 -1.52 -1.89 -5.90
C ALA A 373 -2.21 -0.61 -6.36
N ASP A 374 -1.42 0.40 -6.77
CA ASP A 374 -1.97 1.66 -7.25
C ASP A 374 -1.05 2.35 -8.28
N GLY A 375 -1.60 3.35 -8.95
CA GLY A 375 -0.94 4.02 -10.07
C GLY A 375 -0.73 3.08 -11.25
N ASP A 376 0.52 2.90 -11.68
CA ASP A 376 0.85 2.02 -12.81
C ASP A 376 0.97 0.54 -12.41
N GLU A 377 1.14 0.26 -11.11
CA GLU A 377 1.38 -1.10 -10.61
C GLU A 377 0.25 -2.08 -11.00
N PRO A 378 -1.04 -1.78 -10.79
CA PRO A 378 -2.13 -2.68 -11.16
C PRO A 378 -2.13 -3.03 -12.65
N ARG A 379 -1.71 -2.08 -13.49
CA ARG A 379 -1.68 -2.25 -14.94
C ARG A 379 -0.57 -3.21 -15.37
N ASN A 380 0.60 -3.08 -14.74
CA ASN A 380 1.69 -4.03 -14.96
C ASN A 380 1.32 -5.44 -14.48
N LEU A 381 0.63 -5.55 -13.34
CA LEU A 381 0.20 -6.83 -12.76
C LEU A 381 -0.85 -7.54 -13.64
N ILE A 382 -1.88 -6.83 -14.09
CA ILE A 382 -2.96 -7.46 -14.89
C ILE A 382 -2.47 -7.90 -16.27
N ILE A 383 -1.58 -7.13 -16.90
CA ILE A 383 -0.97 -7.55 -18.18
C ILE A 383 -0.02 -8.75 -17.97
N THR A 384 0.73 -8.77 -16.86
CA THR A 384 1.56 -9.95 -16.52
C THR A 384 0.68 -11.18 -16.33
N GLN A 385 -0.47 -11.03 -15.70
CA GLN A 385 -1.45 -12.10 -15.51
C GLN A 385 -2.06 -12.60 -16.83
N SER A 386 -2.48 -11.69 -17.70
CA SER A 386 -2.98 -11.99 -19.06
C SER A 386 -1.93 -12.74 -19.88
N LEU A 387 -0.67 -12.29 -19.89
CA LEU A 387 0.42 -12.99 -20.57
C LEU A 387 0.64 -14.43 -20.08
N ILE A 388 0.42 -14.70 -18.79
CA ILE A 388 0.58 -16.04 -18.22
C ILE A 388 -0.61 -16.94 -18.55
N LYS A 389 -1.84 -16.40 -18.49
CA LYS A 389 -3.07 -17.19 -18.65
C LYS A 389 -3.50 -17.32 -20.09
N ASP A 390 -3.55 -16.20 -20.77
CA ASP A 390 -4.21 -16.02 -22.07
C ASP A 390 -3.17 -15.98 -23.21
N GLY A 391 -1.88 -15.78 -22.87
CA GLY A 391 -0.79 -15.73 -23.84
C GLY A 391 -0.80 -14.47 -24.70
N ASP A 392 -1.67 -13.51 -24.37
CA ASP A 392 -1.84 -12.25 -25.06
C ASP A 392 -1.69 -11.06 -24.10
N ARG A 393 -2.09 -9.87 -24.56
CA ARG A 393 -2.09 -8.64 -23.77
C ARG A 393 -3.49 -8.06 -23.65
N ASP A 394 -4.48 -8.75 -24.21
CA ASP A 394 -5.85 -8.28 -24.17
C ASP A 394 -6.37 -8.57 -22.77
N ILE A 395 -6.67 -7.50 -22.02
CA ILE A 395 -7.14 -7.62 -20.64
C ILE A 395 -8.65 -7.57 -20.53
N SER A 396 -9.38 -7.51 -21.65
CA SER A 396 -10.84 -7.35 -21.66
C SER A 396 -11.55 -8.44 -20.86
N ASN A 397 -11.23 -9.71 -21.15
CA ASN A 397 -11.69 -10.88 -20.40
C ASN A 397 -11.29 -10.82 -18.91
N ASN A 398 -10.07 -10.34 -18.57
CA ASN A 398 -9.60 -10.23 -17.19
C ASN A 398 -10.36 -9.14 -16.41
N LEU A 399 -10.69 -8.02 -17.07
CA LEU A 399 -11.46 -6.93 -16.47
C LEU A 399 -12.92 -7.34 -16.22
N GLU A 400 -13.52 -8.09 -17.15
CA GLU A 400 -14.87 -8.63 -16.98
C GLU A 400 -14.96 -9.62 -15.82
N SER A 401 -13.97 -10.51 -15.72
CA SER A 401 -13.84 -11.52 -14.67
C SER A 401 -13.32 -11.00 -13.32
N GLU A 402 -13.03 -9.69 -13.22
CA GLU A 402 -12.55 -9.03 -12.00
C GLU A 402 -11.24 -9.64 -11.44
N ASP A 403 -10.38 -10.14 -12.33
CA ASP A 403 -9.11 -10.79 -12.00
C ASP A 403 -8.17 -9.88 -11.18
N ASN A 404 -8.36 -8.56 -11.27
CA ASN A 404 -7.61 -7.55 -10.53
C ASN A 404 -7.94 -7.48 -9.04
N LEU A 405 -9.07 -8.04 -8.56
CA LEU A 405 -9.51 -7.92 -7.16
C LEU A 405 -8.48 -8.41 -6.14
N SER A 406 -7.62 -9.35 -6.54
CA SER A 406 -6.55 -9.88 -5.69
C SER A 406 -5.48 -8.85 -5.32
N TYR A 407 -5.33 -7.76 -6.08
CA TYR A 407 -4.35 -6.69 -5.83
C TYR A 407 -4.91 -5.27 -5.98
N HIS A 408 -6.11 -5.06 -6.52
CA HIS A 408 -6.74 -3.75 -6.70
C HIS A 408 -8.28 -3.86 -6.70
N SER A 409 -8.95 -2.97 -5.95
CA SER A 409 -10.38 -3.05 -5.62
C SER A 409 -11.38 -2.97 -6.79
N SER A 410 -11.07 -2.31 -7.91
CA SER A 410 -11.73 -2.51 -9.21
C SER A 410 -11.04 -1.72 -10.33
N LEU A 411 -10.77 -2.35 -11.48
CA LEU A 411 -10.32 -1.66 -12.71
C LEU A 411 -11.45 -1.47 -13.73
N LYS A 412 -12.69 -1.88 -13.41
CA LYS A 412 -13.84 -1.82 -14.34
C LYS A 412 -14.23 -0.40 -14.76
N SER A 413 -13.91 0.62 -13.95
CA SER A 413 -14.16 2.03 -14.32
C SER A 413 -13.35 2.49 -15.55
N TYR A 414 -12.28 1.78 -15.91
CA TYR A 414 -11.53 2.01 -17.15
C TYR A 414 -12.12 1.28 -18.38
N GLY A 415 -13.19 0.50 -18.17
CA GLY A 415 -13.76 -0.49 -19.09
C GLY A 415 -14.30 0.02 -20.43
N GLN A 416 -14.44 1.34 -20.64
CA GLN A 416 -14.84 1.87 -21.95
C GLN A 416 -13.67 2.16 -22.90
N ASN A 417 -12.42 2.16 -22.40
CA ASN A 417 -11.24 2.57 -23.18
C ASN A 417 -9.98 1.74 -22.84
N TRP A 418 -10.14 0.43 -22.65
CA TRP A 418 -9.04 -0.48 -22.27
C TRP A 418 -7.86 -0.47 -23.27
N LYS A 419 -8.10 -0.23 -24.57
CA LYS A 419 -7.02 -0.06 -25.56
C LYS A 419 -6.11 1.14 -25.24
N SER A 420 -6.69 2.25 -24.78
CA SER A 420 -5.91 3.41 -24.29
C SER A 420 -5.26 3.14 -22.92
N PHE A 421 -5.84 2.24 -22.14
CA PHE A 421 -5.30 1.82 -20.84
C PHE A 421 -4.02 0.98 -20.99
N ILE A 422 -3.92 0.17 -22.06
CA ILE A 422 -2.74 -0.64 -22.41
C ILE A 422 -1.70 0.15 -23.22
N SER A 423 -2.11 1.14 -24.03
CA SER A 423 -1.23 1.75 -25.04
C SER A 423 0.05 2.39 -24.50
N GLY A 424 0.07 2.82 -23.23
CA GLY A 424 1.24 3.37 -22.53
C GLY A 424 2.12 2.37 -21.77
N ILE A 425 1.85 1.06 -21.87
CA ILE A 425 2.58 0.02 -21.12
C ILE A 425 3.53 -0.70 -22.05
N SER A 426 4.79 -0.84 -21.59
CA SER A 426 5.75 -1.66 -22.31
C SER A 426 5.55 -3.12 -21.90
N PRO A 427 5.35 -4.04 -22.86
CA PRO A 427 5.22 -5.47 -22.61
C PRO A 427 6.48 -6.11 -22.03
N SER A 428 7.65 -5.51 -22.24
CA SER A 428 8.90 -6.15 -21.85
C SER A 428 9.15 -6.05 -20.35
N PHE A 429 8.65 -4.99 -19.72
CA PHE A 429 8.65 -4.91 -18.26
C PHE A 429 7.78 -6.03 -17.65
N THR A 430 6.59 -6.28 -18.19
CA THR A 430 5.67 -7.30 -17.66
C THR A 430 6.23 -8.72 -17.83
N ILE A 431 6.99 -8.99 -18.91
CA ILE A 431 7.70 -10.27 -19.08
C ILE A 431 8.72 -10.50 -17.95
N ILE A 432 9.46 -9.47 -17.54
CA ILE A 432 10.43 -9.59 -16.43
C ILE A 432 9.73 -9.93 -15.10
N LEU A 433 8.45 -9.54 -14.94
CA LEU A 433 7.66 -9.83 -13.74
C LEU A 433 7.12 -11.26 -13.69
N ILE A 434 7.05 -11.98 -14.82
CA ILE A 434 6.44 -13.32 -14.91
C ILE A 434 6.98 -14.30 -13.86
N PRO A 435 8.32 -14.46 -13.66
CA PRO A 435 8.83 -15.41 -12.68
C PRO A 435 8.34 -15.09 -11.26
N GLY A 436 8.27 -13.79 -10.90
CA GLY A 436 7.74 -13.35 -9.62
C GLY A 436 6.24 -13.64 -9.52
N PHE A 437 5.47 -13.30 -10.55
CA PHE A 437 4.02 -13.49 -10.54
C PHE A 437 3.63 -14.97 -10.40
N VAL A 438 4.30 -15.86 -11.14
CA VAL A 438 4.05 -17.31 -11.08
C VAL A 438 4.33 -17.89 -9.69
N LEU A 439 5.38 -17.40 -9.00
CA LEU A 439 5.78 -17.92 -7.69
C LEU A 439 4.84 -17.51 -6.54
N GLY A 440 4.19 -16.35 -6.63
CA GLY A 440 3.36 -15.85 -5.53
C GLY A 440 2.65 -14.53 -5.78
N GLY A 441 2.27 -14.25 -7.03
CA GLY A 441 1.56 -13.05 -7.44
C GLY A 441 2.33 -11.75 -7.14
N ARG A 442 1.60 -10.71 -6.73
CA ARG A 442 2.18 -9.40 -6.38
C ARG A 442 3.24 -9.50 -5.27
N PHE A 443 3.01 -10.34 -4.26
CA PHE A 443 3.94 -10.48 -3.14
C PHE A 443 5.33 -10.94 -3.60
N ALA A 444 5.38 -11.98 -4.45
CA ALA A 444 6.64 -12.49 -5.00
C ALA A 444 7.25 -11.53 -6.04
N ILE A 445 6.45 -10.73 -6.75
CA ILE A 445 6.98 -9.61 -7.54
C ILE A 445 7.68 -8.58 -6.66
N SER A 446 7.07 -8.16 -5.55
CA SER A 446 7.74 -7.24 -4.62
C SER A 446 9.06 -7.82 -4.11
N LEU A 447 9.13 -9.13 -3.86
CA LEU A 447 10.39 -9.80 -3.50
C LEU A 447 11.42 -9.78 -4.65
N LEU A 448 10.99 -9.98 -5.89
CA LEU A 448 11.85 -9.84 -7.07
C LEU A 448 12.40 -8.42 -7.19
N MET A 449 11.57 -7.41 -6.97
CA MET A 449 11.98 -5.99 -6.94
C MET A 449 12.97 -5.70 -5.80
N ASN A 450 12.80 -6.32 -4.62
CA ASN A 450 13.78 -6.21 -3.54
C ASN A 450 15.15 -6.77 -3.92
N ILE A 451 15.20 -7.87 -4.69
CA ILE A 451 16.46 -8.45 -5.19
C ILE A 451 17.15 -7.43 -6.10
N PHE A 452 16.42 -6.85 -7.06
CA PHE A 452 16.97 -5.82 -7.94
C PHE A 452 17.44 -4.59 -7.17
N GLY A 453 16.68 -4.15 -6.16
CA GLY A 453 17.06 -3.04 -5.27
C GLY A 453 18.34 -3.32 -4.48
N ALA A 454 18.48 -4.52 -3.92
CA ALA A 454 19.68 -4.93 -3.20
C ALA A 454 20.92 -5.06 -4.11
N LEU A 455 20.74 -5.59 -5.33
CA LEU A 455 21.80 -5.63 -6.34
C LEU A 455 22.22 -4.23 -6.79
N LEU A 456 21.27 -3.31 -6.95
CA LEU A 456 21.54 -1.92 -7.30
C LEU A 456 22.44 -1.27 -6.24
N LEU A 457 22.06 -1.41 -4.98
CA LEU A 457 22.80 -0.85 -3.85
C LEU A 457 24.20 -1.46 -3.69
N LEU A 458 24.36 -2.75 -3.97
CA LEU A 458 25.68 -3.38 -4.02
C LEU A 458 26.57 -2.78 -5.14
N ASN A 459 26.01 -2.52 -6.32
CA ASN A 459 26.77 -1.87 -7.39
C ASN A 459 27.15 -0.43 -7.03
N ILE A 460 26.25 0.32 -6.39
CA ILE A 460 26.53 1.67 -5.86
C ILE A 460 27.69 1.63 -4.87
N PHE A 461 27.64 0.72 -3.88
CA PHE A 461 28.71 0.53 -2.91
C PHE A 461 30.07 0.30 -3.59
N GLN A 462 30.12 -0.60 -4.58
CA GLN A 462 31.35 -0.92 -5.28
C GLN A 462 31.90 0.26 -6.09
N ILE A 463 31.03 1.05 -6.73
CA ILE A 463 31.46 2.25 -7.47
C ILE A 463 32.05 3.28 -6.50
N ILE A 464 31.38 3.56 -5.39
CA ILE A 464 31.88 4.54 -4.42
C ILE A 464 33.20 4.08 -3.82
N PHE A 465 33.34 2.78 -3.54
CA PHE A 465 34.59 2.21 -3.05
C PHE A 465 35.70 2.36 -4.08
N HIS A 466 35.40 2.08 -5.35
CA HIS A 466 36.36 2.26 -6.43
C HIS A 466 36.85 3.71 -6.55
N LEU A 467 35.96 4.69 -6.36
CA LEU A 467 36.28 6.12 -6.45
C LEU A 467 36.96 6.70 -5.21
N THR A 468 36.60 6.22 -4.02
CA THR A 468 37.03 6.84 -2.74
C THR A 468 38.06 6.01 -1.98
N LYS A 469 38.19 4.71 -2.31
CA LYS A 469 38.94 3.70 -1.54
C LYS A 469 38.55 3.61 -0.07
N SER A 470 37.37 4.13 0.31
CA SER A 470 36.85 4.09 1.67
C SER A 470 35.62 3.20 1.74
N ASN A 471 35.71 2.14 2.54
CA ASN A 471 34.57 1.29 2.85
C ASN A 471 33.53 2.06 3.66
N SER A 472 34.01 2.92 4.57
CA SER A 472 33.18 3.76 5.42
C SER A 472 32.25 4.66 4.60
N SER A 473 32.80 5.44 3.67
CA SER A 473 32.01 6.36 2.83
C SER A 473 31.04 5.61 1.91
N SER A 474 31.50 4.49 1.35
CA SER A 474 30.69 3.62 0.47
C SER A 474 29.51 3.01 1.20
N PHE A 475 29.73 2.50 2.41
CA PHE A 475 28.70 1.89 3.22
C PHE A 475 27.64 2.92 3.65
N LEU A 476 28.07 4.08 4.15
CA LEU A 476 27.14 5.13 4.58
C LEU A 476 26.28 5.66 3.43
N ALA A 477 26.88 5.96 2.28
CA ALA A 477 26.13 6.43 1.11
C ALA A 477 25.14 5.37 0.60
N MET A 478 25.54 4.09 0.60
CA MET A 478 24.66 2.98 0.25
C MET A 478 23.48 2.87 1.22
N ILE A 479 23.72 2.88 2.53
CA ILE A 479 22.66 2.80 3.55
C ILE A 479 21.69 3.97 3.43
N ILE A 480 22.19 5.18 3.19
CA ILE A 480 21.36 6.36 2.97
C ILE A 480 20.50 6.18 1.72
N GLY A 481 21.09 5.76 0.60
CA GLY A 481 20.33 5.47 -0.62
C GLY A 481 19.30 4.34 -0.46
N ALA A 482 19.56 3.36 0.41
CA ALA A 482 18.64 2.26 0.68
C ALA A 482 17.41 2.68 1.51
N PHE A 483 17.61 3.57 2.48
CA PHE A 483 16.57 3.98 3.43
C PHE A 483 16.18 5.45 3.27
N SER A 484 16.26 5.97 2.05
CA SER A 484 15.70 7.25 1.63
C SER A 484 14.82 7.05 0.40
N LEU A 485 13.98 8.05 0.12
CA LEU A 485 13.38 8.13 -1.20
C LEU A 485 14.45 8.42 -2.25
N PRO A 486 14.24 8.01 -3.51
CA PRO A 486 13.15 7.15 -3.94
C PRO A 486 13.51 5.65 -4.03
N ILE A 487 14.80 5.28 -4.05
CA ILE A 487 15.22 3.87 -4.22
C ILE A 487 14.57 2.96 -3.17
N GLY A 488 14.54 3.38 -1.91
CA GLY A 488 13.93 2.59 -0.84
C GLY A 488 12.45 2.29 -1.08
N ILE A 489 11.67 3.21 -1.66
CA ILE A 489 10.23 3.00 -1.92
C ILE A 489 10.00 2.17 -3.18
N TYR A 490 10.70 2.50 -4.27
CA TYR A 490 10.51 1.82 -5.56
C TYR A 490 11.03 0.38 -5.55
N SER A 491 11.85 -0.01 -4.57
CA SER A 491 12.27 -1.40 -4.37
C SER A 491 11.11 -2.33 -3.99
N PHE A 492 9.95 -1.81 -3.56
CA PHE A 492 8.78 -2.61 -3.17
C PHE A 492 7.68 -2.68 -4.23
N LEU A 493 7.76 -1.87 -5.28
CA LEU A 493 6.67 -1.62 -6.23
C LEU A 493 6.99 -2.25 -7.58
N ALA A 494 5.99 -2.82 -8.27
CA ALA A 494 6.17 -3.36 -9.61
C ALA A 494 6.24 -2.23 -10.67
N TYR A 495 7.35 -1.49 -10.64
CA TYR A 495 7.65 -0.44 -11.59
C TYR A 495 9.05 -0.63 -12.24
N PRO A 496 9.27 -0.14 -13.47
CA PRO A 496 10.52 -0.40 -14.21
C PRO A 496 11.76 0.31 -13.67
N GLU A 497 11.63 1.32 -12.80
CA GLU A 497 12.73 2.23 -12.51
C GLU A 497 13.90 1.59 -11.76
N ILE A 498 13.66 0.67 -10.82
CA ILE A 498 14.77 0.00 -10.09
C ILE A 498 15.59 -0.89 -11.02
N ILE A 499 14.93 -1.57 -11.97
CA ILE A 499 15.61 -2.42 -12.96
C ILE A 499 16.45 -1.54 -13.88
N ALA A 500 15.88 -0.44 -14.36
CA ALA A 500 16.61 0.50 -15.19
C ALA A 500 17.79 1.16 -14.43
N ALA A 501 17.59 1.54 -13.17
CA ALA A 501 18.65 2.06 -12.29
C ALA A 501 19.79 1.02 -12.12
N LEU A 502 19.46 -0.25 -11.91
CA LEU A 502 20.42 -1.35 -11.79
C LEU A 502 21.25 -1.51 -13.06
N ILE A 503 20.60 -1.51 -14.23
CA ILE A 503 21.27 -1.60 -15.53
C ILE A 503 22.24 -0.44 -15.73
N VAL A 504 21.78 0.80 -15.55
CA VAL A 504 22.61 2.00 -15.71
C VAL A 504 23.82 1.93 -14.77
N THR A 505 23.59 1.61 -13.49
CA THR A 505 24.65 1.53 -12.48
C THR A 505 25.64 0.41 -12.76
N TYR A 506 25.17 -0.75 -13.22
CA TYR A 506 26.02 -1.88 -13.60
C TYR A 506 26.94 -1.51 -14.77
N ILE A 507 26.40 -0.87 -15.81
CA ILE A 507 27.19 -0.42 -16.96
C ILE A 507 28.21 0.65 -16.53
N ILE A 508 27.81 1.63 -15.71
CA ILE A 508 28.76 2.62 -15.14
C ILE A 508 29.90 1.91 -14.43
N ARG A 509 29.60 0.93 -13.56
CA ARG A 509 30.63 0.19 -12.83
C ARG A 509 31.59 -0.52 -13.78
N LYS A 510 31.07 -1.15 -14.84
CA LYS A 510 31.91 -1.80 -15.86
C LYS A 510 32.79 -0.78 -16.59
N LEU A 511 32.23 0.37 -16.99
CA LEU A 511 32.99 1.44 -17.65
C LEU A 511 34.13 2.00 -16.79
N LEU A 512 34.02 1.94 -15.46
CA LEU A 512 35.06 2.38 -14.55
C LEU A 512 36.23 1.39 -14.43
N LEU A 513 36.05 0.11 -14.75
CA LEU A 513 37.08 -0.93 -14.66
C LEU A 513 38.03 -0.95 -15.88
N GLN A 514 37.69 -0.24 -16.97
CA GLN A 514 38.49 0.00 -18.20
C GLN A 514 38.89 -1.23 -19.04
N GLU A 515 38.89 -2.44 -18.49
CA GLU A 515 39.16 -3.68 -19.23
C GLU A 515 37.86 -4.40 -19.60
N TYR A 516 37.67 -4.66 -20.91
CA TYR A 516 36.44 -5.26 -21.44
C TYR A 516 36.76 -6.46 -22.34
N ASN A 517 36.15 -7.60 -22.06
CA ASN A 517 36.12 -8.72 -23.00
C ASN A 517 34.86 -8.66 -23.91
N LEU A 518 34.78 -9.55 -24.91
CA LEU A 518 33.64 -9.60 -25.84
C LEU A 518 32.30 -9.79 -25.12
N ILE A 519 32.27 -10.61 -24.07
CA ILE A 519 31.07 -10.91 -23.29
C ILE A 519 30.61 -9.65 -22.55
N ASP A 520 31.52 -8.86 -21.97
CA ASP A 520 31.21 -7.60 -21.30
C ASP A 520 30.57 -6.62 -22.29
N ILE A 521 31.11 -6.51 -23.50
CA ILE A 521 30.59 -5.62 -24.55
C ILE A 521 29.19 -6.04 -24.98
N ILE A 522 29.00 -7.33 -25.29
CA ILE A 522 27.68 -7.89 -25.64
C ILE A 522 26.68 -7.65 -24.50
N THR A 523 27.09 -7.91 -23.26
CA THR A 523 26.24 -7.72 -22.08
C THR A 523 25.85 -6.26 -21.91
N MET A 524 26.81 -5.32 -21.97
CA MET A 524 26.52 -3.89 -21.87
C MET A 524 25.60 -3.41 -23.01
N PHE A 525 25.81 -3.91 -24.22
CA PHE A 525 24.99 -3.58 -25.38
C PHE A 525 23.54 -4.05 -25.23
N LEU A 526 23.35 -5.33 -24.89
CA LEU A 526 22.02 -5.91 -24.67
C LEU A 526 21.28 -5.25 -23.49
N LEU A 527 21.99 -4.97 -22.39
CA LEU A 527 21.39 -4.29 -21.23
C LEU A 527 21.01 -2.83 -21.56
N ALA A 528 21.84 -2.10 -22.31
CA ALA A 528 21.52 -0.73 -22.72
C ALA A 528 20.27 -0.70 -23.60
N ILE A 529 20.15 -1.63 -24.56
CA ILE A 529 18.94 -1.79 -25.39
C ILE A 529 17.71 -2.12 -24.56
N LEU A 530 17.86 -3.03 -23.60
CA LEU A 530 16.79 -3.47 -22.73
C LEU A 530 16.13 -2.28 -22.01
N LEU A 531 16.85 -1.21 -21.70
CA LEU A 531 16.27 0.02 -21.15
C LEU A 531 15.18 0.61 -22.05
N THR A 532 15.50 0.88 -23.32
CA THR A 532 14.54 1.45 -24.29
C THR A 532 13.33 0.54 -24.47
N ILE A 533 13.58 -0.78 -24.49
CA ILE A 533 12.55 -1.79 -24.62
C ILE A 533 11.66 -1.83 -23.37
N ILE A 534 12.22 -1.70 -22.17
CA ILE A 534 11.47 -1.65 -20.89
C ILE A 534 10.54 -0.43 -20.85
N LYS A 535 11.00 0.75 -21.28
CA LYS A 535 10.16 1.95 -21.47
C LYS A 535 10.80 2.90 -22.49
N GLU A 536 9.98 3.43 -23.38
CA GLU A 536 10.33 4.35 -24.46
C GLU A 536 11.07 5.61 -23.98
N ARG A 537 10.73 6.11 -22.78
CA ARG A 537 11.37 7.29 -22.17
C ARG A 537 12.86 7.08 -21.84
N TYR A 538 13.34 5.84 -21.77
CA TYR A 538 14.74 5.55 -21.47
C TYR A 538 15.66 5.60 -22.69
N LEU A 539 15.13 5.85 -23.90
CA LEU A 539 15.94 5.97 -25.12
C LEU A 539 17.12 6.96 -24.96
N ILE A 540 16.89 8.12 -24.34
CA ILE A 540 17.96 9.10 -24.13
C ILE A 540 19.07 8.58 -23.20
N LEU A 541 18.72 7.77 -22.18
CA LEU A 541 19.72 7.11 -21.34
C LEU A 541 20.50 6.06 -22.12
N THR A 542 19.81 5.28 -22.95
CA THR A 542 20.44 4.29 -23.84
C THR A 542 21.46 4.95 -24.77
N LEU A 543 21.10 6.09 -25.38
CA LEU A 543 22.00 6.87 -26.22
C LEU A 543 23.21 7.39 -25.43
N SER A 544 23.00 7.98 -24.24
CA SER A 544 24.09 8.45 -23.39
C SER A 544 25.03 7.31 -22.95
N LEU A 545 24.49 6.12 -22.67
CA LEU A 545 25.28 4.93 -22.36
C LEU A 545 26.10 4.45 -23.56
N PHE A 546 25.51 4.40 -24.75
CA PHE A 546 26.24 4.03 -25.96
C PHE A 546 27.36 5.00 -26.29
N ILE A 547 27.11 6.31 -26.17
CA ILE A 547 28.18 7.32 -26.31
C ILE A 547 29.29 7.05 -25.30
N SER A 548 28.94 6.76 -24.04
CA SER A 548 29.92 6.46 -22.98
C SER A 548 30.72 5.18 -23.26
N ILE A 549 30.08 4.13 -23.77
CA ILE A 549 30.74 2.88 -24.19
C ILE A 549 31.69 3.16 -25.36
N ILE A 550 31.23 3.84 -26.42
CA ILE A 550 32.05 4.20 -27.59
C ILE A 550 33.28 5.01 -27.17
N ILE A 551 33.11 6.03 -26.32
CA ILE A 551 34.22 6.85 -25.80
C ILE A 551 35.25 5.97 -25.08
N SER A 552 34.79 4.94 -24.37
CA SER A 552 35.65 4.05 -23.59
C SER A 552 36.38 3.01 -24.45
N ILE A 553 35.76 2.55 -25.54
CA ILE A 553 36.32 1.48 -26.39
C ILE A 553 36.99 1.97 -27.68
N LYS A 554 36.81 3.24 -28.08
CA LYS A 554 37.27 3.77 -29.39
C LYS A 554 38.77 3.56 -29.69
N LYS A 555 39.60 3.38 -28.67
CA LYS A 555 41.03 3.10 -28.83
C LYS A 555 41.31 1.66 -29.29
N ASN A 556 40.41 0.72 -29.01
CA ASN A 556 40.53 -0.68 -29.40
C ASN A 556 39.65 -0.96 -30.64
N LYS A 557 40.26 -0.90 -31.84
CA LYS A 557 39.56 -1.04 -33.12
C LYS A 557 38.77 -2.35 -33.24
N LYS A 558 39.29 -3.47 -32.72
CA LYS A 558 38.63 -4.79 -32.77
C LYS A 558 37.35 -4.79 -31.95
N VAL A 559 37.41 -4.25 -30.72
CA VAL A 559 36.25 -4.12 -29.85
C VAL A 559 35.21 -3.16 -30.44
N LEU A 560 35.67 -2.04 -31.01
CA LEU A 560 34.79 -1.07 -31.68
C LEU A 560 34.07 -1.70 -32.88
N LEU A 561 34.78 -2.47 -33.72
CA LEU A 561 34.17 -3.18 -34.85
C LEU A 561 33.09 -4.16 -34.39
N ASN A 562 33.37 -4.97 -33.35
CA ASN A 562 32.37 -5.88 -32.79
C ASN A 562 31.13 -5.14 -32.29
N PHE A 563 31.32 -3.98 -31.65
CA PHE A 563 30.22 -3.15 -31.17
C PHE A 563 29.38 -2.57 -32.32
N VAL A 564 30.02 -2.14 -33.42
CA VAL A 564 29.32 -1.70 -34.64
C VAL A 564 28.56 -2.85 -35.31
N LEU A 565 29.17 -4.05 -35.38
CA LEU A 565 28.49 -5.24 -35.91
C LEU A 565 27.25 -5.61 -35.09
N LEU A 566 27.33 -5.52 -33.75
CA LEU A 566 26.16 -5.72 -32.89
C LEU A 566 25.04 -4.72 -33.17
N PHE A 567 25.37 -3.45 -33.43
CA PHE A 567 24.40 -2.44 -33.86
C PHE A 567 23.72 -2.80 -35.17
N ILE A 568 24.48 -3.24 -36.17
CA ILE A 568 23.93 -3.65 -37.48
C ILE A 568 22.99 -4.84 -37.31
N ILE A 569 23.44 -5.89 -36.62
CA ILE A 569 22.64 -7.10 -36.36
C ILE A 569 21.35 -6.74 -35.63
N PHE A 570 21.46 -5.93 -34.58
CA PHE A 570 20.29 -5.53 -33.79
C PHE A 570 19.34 -4.63 -34.56
N GLY A 571 19.86 -3.70 -35.38
CA GLY A 571 19.04 -2.86 -36.26
C GLY A 571 18.23 -3.68 -37.27
N VAL A 572 18.87 -4.71 -37.86
CA VAL A 572 18.19 -5.67 -38.75
C VAL A 572 17.11 -6.45 -38.00
N LEU A 573 17.43 -6.99 -36.82
CA LEU A 573 16.46 -7.73 -35.99
C LEU A 573 15.28 -6.87 -35.58
N LEU A 574 15.51 -5.62 -35.16
CA LEU A 574 14.44 -4.68 -34.83
C LEU A 574 13.56 -4.36 -36.04
N PHE A 575 14.16 -4.14 -37.21
CA PHE A 575 13.42 -3.88 -38.44
C PHE A 575 12.50 -5.06 -38.81
N PHE A 576 13.00 -6.29 -38.72
CA PHE A 576 12.18 -7.49 -38.94
C PHE A 576 11.11 -7.67 -37.86
N TYR A 577 11.44 -7.38 -36.60
CA TYR A 577 10.51 -7.47 -35.48
C TYR A 577 9.34 -6.49 -35.60
N ASP A 578 9.63 -5.22 -35.92
CA ASP A 578 8.66 -4.13 -36.10
C ASP A 578 7.73 -4.41 -37.30
N LYS A 579 8.30 -4.88 -38.43
CA LYS A 579 7.59 -5.09 -39.69
C LYS A 579 6.78 -6.38 -39.78
N TYR A 580 7.24 -7.50 -39.20
CA TYR A 580 6.67 -8.82 -39.50
C TYR A 580 6.06 -9.58 -38.33
N LEU A 581 6.45 -9.30 -37.07
CA LEU A 581 6.06 -10.17 -35.96
C LEU A 581 4.87 -9.66 -35.13
N ILE A 582 4.75 -8.34 -34.90
CA ILE A 582 3.83 -7.84 -33.85
C ILE A 582 2.99 -6.61 -34.27
N GLY A 583 3.26 -5.99 -35.42
CA GLY A 583 2.61 -4.70 -35.78
C GLY A 583 2.87 -3.62 -34.73
N PHE A 584 4.02 -3.72 -34.06
CA PHE A 584 4.38 -2.92 -32.91
C PHE A 584 5.09 -1.68 -33.43
N ASP A 585 4.39 -0.60 -33.70
CA ASP A 585 4.99 0.62 -34.23
C ASP A 585 5.84 1.34 -33.15
N ILE A 586 7.02 0.79 -32.86
CA ILE A 586 7.98 1.32 -31.86
C ILE A 586 8.36 2.74 -32.25
N ILE A 587 8.53 2.97 -33.55
CA ILE A 587 8.91 4.26 -34.10
C ILE A 587 7.82 5.28 -33.81
N SER A 588 6.54 4.98 -34.07
CA SER A 588 5.47 5.93 -33.73
C SER A 588 5.26 6.07 -32.24
N LYS A 589 5.43 5.03 -31.42
CA LYS A 589 5.36 5.18 -29.94
C LYS A 589 6.43 6.10 -29.41
N ILE A 590 7.68 5.90 -29.83
CA ILE A 590 8.80 6.80 -29.50
C ILE A 590 8.47 8.20 -30.02
N SER A 591 8.13 8.34 -31.30
CA SER A 591 7.79 9.63 -31.91
C SER A 591 6.68 10.37 -31.13
N ASN A 592 5.59 9.68 -30.80
CA ASN A 592 4.44 10.24 -30.08
C ASN A 592 4.82 10.67 -28.64
N TYR A 593 5.73 9.95 -27.98
CA TYR A 593 6.23 10.35 -26.66
C TYR A 593 7.13 11.59 -26.74
N TYR A 594 8.09 11.62 -27.67
CA TYR A 594 9.10 12.68 -27.75
C TYR A 594 8.63 13.94 -28.47
N LYS A 595 7.68 13.85 -29.42
CA LYS A 595 7.16 15.00 -30.19
C LYS A 595 6.65 16.16 -29.31
N PRO A 596 5.77 15.96 -28.31
CA PRO A 596 5.32 17.05 -27.44
C PRO A 596 6.45 17.63 -26.57
N ILE A 597 7.42 16.79 -26.19
CA ILE A 597 8.57 17.21 -25.39
C ILE A 597 9.48 18.12 -26.21
N LEU A 598 9.81 17.72 -27.45
CA LEU A 598 10.65 18.49 -28.38
C LEU A 598 10.04 19.86 -28.73
N GLN A 599 8.72 19.97 -28.79
CA GLN A 599 8.04 21.26 -28.98
C GLN A 599 8.26 22.21 -27.78
N LYS A 600 8.35 21.67 -26.56
CA LYS A 600 8.63 22.43 -25.33
C LYS A 600 10.11 22.70 -25.08
N PHE A 601 11.02 22.06 -25.82
CA PHE A 601 12.48 22.25 -25.68
C PHE A 601 12.97 23.67 -26.00
N LYS A 602 12.14 24.52 -26.63
CA LYS A 602 12.46 25.94 -26.87
C LYS A 602 12.65 26.74 -25.56
N TYR A 603 12.14 26.26 -24.44
CA TYR A 603 12.32 26.89 -23.13
C TYR A 603 13.55 26.30 -22.41
N ILE A 604 14.53 27.17 -22.08
CA ILE A 604 15.78 26.77 -21.40
C ILE A 604 15.49 26.26 -19.98
N ILE A 605 14.52 26.86 -19.29
CA ILE A 605 14.12 26.51 -17.93
C ILE A 605 12.60 26.39 -17.89
N THR A 606 12.11 25.27 -17.34
CA THR A 606 10.68 24.99 -17.18
C THR A 606 10.32 24.79 -15.71
N VAL A 607 9.02 24.86 -15.41
CA VAL A 607 8.44 24.55 -14.09
C VAL A 607 8.88 23.17 -13.60
N GLY A 608 9.00 22.18 -14.49
CA GLY A 608 9.40 20.83 -14.13
C GLY A 608 10.88 20.70 -13.74
N ASP A 609 11.77 21.57 -14.23
CA ASP A 609 13.21 21.52 -13.89
C ASP A 609 13.44 21.82 -12.41
N PHE A 610 12.73 22.81 -11.86
CA PHE A 610 12.73 23.08 -10.43
C PHE A 610 11.75 22.19 -9.68
N GLY A 611 10.59 21.87 -10.28
CA GLY A 611 9.58 21.04 -9.67
C GLY A 611 10.08 19.65 -9.25
N LEU A 612 10.86 18.98 -10.10
CA LEU A 612 11.44 17.66 -9.77
C LEU A 612 12.38 17.68 -8.56
N MET A 613 13.00 18.83 -8.24
CA MET A 613 13.89 18.97 -7.07
C MET A 613 13.21 19.60 -5.87
N LEU A 614 12.47 20.68 -6.06
CA LEU A 614 12.05 21.62 -5.01
C LEU A 614 10.55 21.59 -4.71
N ASP A 615 9.72 21.02 -5.58
CA ASP A 615 8.28 20.97 -5.33
C ASP A 615 7.99 20.30 -3.98
N GLN A 616 7.13 20.95 -3.19
CA GLN A 616 6.82 20.47 -1.85
C GLN A 616 6.13 19.10 -1.84
N GLU A 617 5.40 18.69 -2.88
CA GLU A 617 4.70 17.40 -2.90
C GLU A 617 5.51 16.34 -3.68
N ARG A 618 6.08 16.71 -4.83
CA ARG A 618 6.71 15.79 -5.79
C ARG A 618 8.23 15.89 -5.86
N GLY A 619 8.82 16.93 -5.27
CA GLY A 619 10.24 17.26 -5.40
C GLY A 619 11.15 16.38 -4.54
N LEU A 620 12.33 16.08 -5.06
CA LEU A 620 13.31 15.22 -4.40
C LEU A 620 13.81 15.75 -3.06
N LEU A 621 14.11 17.04 -2.97
CA LEU A 621 14.74 17.60 -1.79
C LEU A 621 13.77 17.75 -0.61
N MET A 622 12.46 17.73 -0.87
CA MET A 622 11.47 17.67 0.21
C MET A 622 11.42 16.28 0.85
N HIS A 623 11.48 15.21 0.05
CA HIS A 623 11.45 13.84 0.56
C HIS A 623 12.83 13.33 1.01
N ALA A 624 13.89 13.78 0.36
CA ALA A 624 15.27 13.35 0.58
C ALA A 624 16.27 14.52 0.42
N PRO A 625 16.27 15.49 1.34
CA PRO A 625 17.17 16.66 1.29
C PRO A 625 18.66 16.28 1.29
N VAL A 626 19.01 15.06 1.73
CA VAL A 626 20.39 14.57 1.72
C VAL A 626 21.06 14.66 0.35
N TYR A 627 20.29 14.59 -0.74
CA TYR A 627 20.84 14.68 -2.09
C TYR A 627 21.38 16.06 -2.47
N ILE A 628 21.10 17.12 -1.70
CA ILE A 628 21.71 18.44 -1.92
C ILE A 628 23.24 18.38 -1.77
N PHE A 629 23.74 17.48 -0.92
CA PHE A 629 25.18 17.30 -0.69
C PHE A 629 25.87 16.55 -1.84
N SER A 630 25.11 15.88 -2.72
CA SER A 630 25.65 15.25 -3.93
C SER A 630 26.33 16.28 -4.82
N PHE A 631 25.78 17.49 -4.93
CA PHE A 631 26.38 18.56 -5.72
C PHE A 631 27.73 19.04 -5.16
N LEU A 632 27.92 18.99 -3.83
CA LEU A 632 29.22 19.27 -3.21
C LEU A 632 30.24 18.17 -3.56
N GLY A 633 29.78 16.92 -3.64
CA GLY A 633 30.59 15.78 -4.07
C GLY A 633 31.11 15.89 -5.51
N ILE A 634 30.33 16.52 -6.40
CA ILE A 634 30.76 16.84 -7.78
C ILE A 634 32.02 17.71 -7.74
N ILE A 635 32.07 18.73 -6.88
CA ILE A 635 33.23 19.62 -6.76
C ILE A 635 34.48 18.84 -6.37
N SER A 636 34.35 17.91 -5.40
CA SER A 636 35.47 17.06 -4.98
C SER A 636 35.93 16.11 -6.08
N LEU A 637 35.00 15.48 -6.78
CA LEU A 637 35.35 14.54 -7.85
C LEU A 637 35.92 15.26 -9.09
N LEU A 638 35.53 16.50 -9.36
CA LEU A 638 36.10 17.31 -10.44
C LEU A 638 37.60 17.57 -10.26
N LYS A 639 38.05 17.66 -9.00
CA LYS A 639 39.46 17.89 -8.66
C LYS A 639 40.31 16.63 -8.83
N THR A 640 39.74 15.46 -8.59
CA THR A 640 40.47 14.18 -8.66
C THR A 640 40.34 13.51 -10.03
N ASN A 641 39.14 13.50 -10.65
CA ASN A 641 38.92 12.86 -11.94
C ASN A 641 37.76 13.49 -12.75
N LYS A 642 38.07 14.55 -13.51
CA LYS A 642 37.12 15.24 -14.39
C LYS A 642 36.44 14.32 -15.42
N LYS A 643 37.13 13.29 -15.94
CA LYS A 643 36.57 12.39 -16.97
C LYS A 643 35.38 11.60 -16.42
N ILE A 644 35.48 11.10 -15.19
CA ILE A 644 34.40 10.38 -14.53
C ILE A 644 33.21 11.29 -14.27
N VAL A 645 33.45 12.53 -13.82
CA VAL A 645 32.37 13.51 -13.64
C VAL A 645 31.63 13.79 -14.95
N LEU A 646 32.37 14.02 -16.04
CA LEU A 646 31.75 14.25 -17.35
C LEU A 646 30.91 13.05 -17.82
N LEU A 647 31.40 11.82 -17.61
CA LEU A 647 30.65 10.60 -17.92
C LEU A 647 29.35 10.50 -17.10
N LEU A 648 29.43 10.73 -15.79
CA LEU A 648 28.25 10.70 -14.91
C LEU A 648 27.24 11.81 -15.26
N LEU A 649 27.72 13.02 -15.58
CA LEU A 649 26.86 14.13 -16.01
C LEU A 649 26.24 13.89 -17.40
N LEU A 650 26.95 13.23 -18.32
CA LEU A 650 26.41 12.84 -19.64
C LEU A 650 25.23 11.86 -19.51
N LEU A 651 25.21 11.05 -18.45
CA LEU A 651 24.09 10.15 -18.14
C LEU A 651 22.96 10.88 -17.40
N PHE A 652 23.30 11.78 -16.47
CA PHE A 652 22.33 12.47 -15.64
C PHE A 652 21.58 13.59 -16.40
N LEU A 653 22.31 14.55 -17.00
CA LEU A 653 21.74 15.80 -17.50
C LEU A 653 20.77 15.61 -18.68
N PRO A 654 21.09 14.82 -19.73
CA PRO A 654 20.17 14.67 -20.86
C PRO A 654 18.84 14.03 -20.45
N TYR A 655 18.88 13.02 -19.58
CA TYR A 655 17.68 12.35 -19.09
C TYR A 655 16.85 13.24 -18.17
N TYR A 656 17.51 13.92 -17.22
CA TYR A 656 16.87 14.86 -16.31
C TYR A 656 16.11 15.96 -17.07
N ASN A 657 16.80 16.63 -17.99
CA ASN A 657 16.26 17.73 -18.79
C ASN A 657 15.13 17.32 -19.73
N LEU A 658 15.08 16.05 -20.12
CA LEU A 658 14.03 15.51 -20.97
C LEU A 658 12.74 15.30 -20.18
N ILE A 659 12.85 14.66 -19.01
CA ILE A 659 11.70 14.35 -18.16
C ILE A 659 11.06 15.62 -17.62
N SER A 660 11.87 16.60 -17.21
CA SER A 660 11.37 17.86 -16.66
C SER A 660 10.45 18.62 -17.63
N LYS A 661 10.65 18.42 -18.94
CA LYS A 661 9.83 19.00 -20.02
C LYS A 661 8.59 18.16 -20.37
N GLY A 662 8.48 16.97 -19.80
CA GLY A 662 7.33 16.08 -19.98
C GLY A 662 6.03 16.70 -19.44
N PRO A 663 4.87 16.43 -20.07
CA PRO A 663 3.58 16.91 -19.57
C PRO A 663 3.27 16.37 -18.15
N ASP A 664 3.78 15.20 -17.82
CA ASP A 664 3.54 14.52 -16.54
C ASP A 664 4.76 14.53 -15.61
N TRP A 665 5.64 15.54 -15.67
CA TRP A 665 6.87 15.57 -14.84
C TRP A 665 6.60 15.32 -13.34
N SER A 666 5.45 15.75 -12.84
CA SER A 666 4.99 15.57 -11.45
C SER A 666 4.49 14.16 -11.13
N SER A 667 4.49 13.24 -12.10
CA SER A 667 3.98 11.87 -11.98
C SER A 667 2.47 11.79 -11.80
N LEU A 668 1.74 12.57 -12.61
CA LEU A 668 0.27 12.54 -12.74
C LEU A 668 -0.19 11.08 -12.95
N GLY A 669 -1.12 10.61 -12.09
CA GLY A 669 -1.64 9.24 -12.16
C GLY A 669 -1.35 8.35 -10.95
N GLY A 670 -1.03 8.92 -9.78
CA GLY A 670 -1.00 8.19 -8.52
C GLY A 670 0.22 7.29 -8.33
N SER A 671 1.43 7.81 -8.59
CA SER A 671 2.68 7.12 -8.29
C SER A 671 3.50 7.88 -7.23
N PRO A 672 4.44 7.22 -6.53
CA PRO A 672 5.29 7.88 -5.55
C PRO A 672 6.03 9.10 -6.12
N ALA A 673 6.34 10.05 -5.24
CA ALA A 673 7.12 11.23 -5.61
C ALA A 673 8.45 10.84 -6.27
N THR A 674 8.95 11.70 -7.16
CA THR A 674 10.23 11.56 -7.87
C THR A 674 10.40 10.35 -8.78
N ARG A 675 9.29 9.69 -9.16
CA ARG A 675 9.28 8.49 -10.02
C ARG A 675 10.30 8.53 -11.15
N TYR A 676 10.23 9.54 -11.99
CA TYR A 676 10.97 9.55 -13.25
C TYR A 676 12.48 9.65 -13.06
N ILE A 677 12.97 10.23 -11.96
CA ILE A 677 14.41 10.39 -11.74
C ILE A 677 15.05 9.22 -11.01
N VAL A 678 14.28 8.24 -10.51
CA VAL A 678 14.78 7.04 -9.79
C VAL A 678 15.94 6.37 -10.53
N THR A 679 15.88 6.30 -11.86
CA THR A 679 16.91 5.66 -12.70
C THR A 679 18.27 6.36 -12.67
N ILE A 680 18.31 7.66 -12.37
CA ILE A 680 19.53 8.47 -12.30
C ILE A 680 19.92 8.88 -10.87
N ILE A 681 19.08 8.61 -9.86
CA ILE A 681 19.43 8.79 -8.44
C ILE A 681 20.74 8.06 -8.03
N PRO A 682 21.07 6.86 -8.54
CA PRO A 682 22.36 6.24 -8.23
C PRO A 682 23.57 7.14 -8.48
N ILE A 683 23.51 8.01 -9.49
CA ILE A 683 24.56 8.98 -9.81
C ILE A 683 24.71 10.02 -8.70
N LEU A 684 23.58 10.51 -8.16
CA LEU A 684 23.61 11.42 -7.00
C LEU A 684 24.17 10.72 -5.75
N ILE A 685 23.81 9.46 -5.50
CA ILE A 685 24.37 8.68 -4.39
C ILE A 685 25.88 8.51 -4.53
N ILE A 686 26.37 8.28 -5.76
CA ILE A 686 27.80 8.17 -6.05
C ILE A 686 28.51 9.49 -5.68
N PHE A 687 28.01 10.63 -6.14
CA PHE A 687 28.60 11.92 -5.77
C PHE A 687 28.50 12.19 -4.27
N TYR A 688 27.38 11.84 -3.64
CA TYR A 688 27.21 11.98 -2.20
C TYR A 688 28.23 11.13 -1.40
N GLY A 689 28.54 9.92 -1.85
CA GLY A 689 29.62 9.10 -1.27
C GLY A 689 31.00 9.77 -1.37
N VAL A 690 31.28 10.46 -2.48
CA VAL A 690 32.51 11.26 -2.62
C VAL A 690 32.51 12.45 -1.66
N PHE A 691 31.36 13.11 -1.45
CA PHE A 691 31.22 14.17 -0.45
C PHE A 691 31.53 13.67 0.96
N LEU A 692 30.97 12.53 1.38
CA LEU A 692 31.22 11.96 2.70
C LEU A 692 32.71 11.73 2.97
N ASN A 693 33.45 11.30 1.94
CA ASN A 693 34.88 11.04 2.05
C ASN A 693 35.73 12.33 2.19
N HIS A 694 35.28 13.45 1.62
CA HIS A 694 36.06 14.68 1.53
C HIS A 694 35.57 15.79 2.48
N CYS A 695 34.41 15.64 3.12
CA CYS A 695 33.82 16.65 3.99
C CYS A 695 34.59 16.75 5.32
N ARG A 696 35.27 17.89 5.55
CA ARG A 696 36.07 18.13 6.76
C ARG A 696 35.37 19.00 7.81
N ARG A 697 34.53 19.94 7.39
CA ARG A 697 33.92 20.96 8.28
C ARG A 697 32.81 20.39 9.16
N LEU A 698 32.79 20.78 10.45
CA LEU A 698 31.81 20.29 11.41
C LEU A 698 30.38 20.68 11.05
N TRP A 699 30.14 21.94 10.67
CA TRP A 699 28.80 22.43 10.33
C TRP A 699 28.17 21.68 9.15
N LEU A 700 28.95 21.37 8.11
CA LEU A 700 28.46 20.58 6.99
C LEU A 700 28.11 19.16 7.40
N LYS A 701 28.90 18.54 8.29
CA LYS A 701 28.57 17.23 8.88
C LYS A 701 27.26 17.30 9.67
N LEU A 702 27.05 18.35 10.49
CA LEU A 702 25.83 18.53 11.28
C LEU A 702 24.57 18.73 10.42
N VAL A 703 24.63 19.63 9.42
CA VAL A 703 23.50 19.86 8.51
C VAL A 703 23.22 18.60 7.68
N ASN A 704 24.26 17.86 7.29
CA ASN A 704 24.10 16.58 6.62
C ASN A 704 23.39 15.55 7.51
N TYR A 705 23.74 15.44 8.80
CA TYR A 705 23.03 14.55 9.72
C TYR A 705 21.55 14.92 9.87
N PHE A 706 21.22 16.20 9.91
CA PHE A 706 19.83 16.67 9.90
C PHE A 706 19.11 16.25 8.61
N ALA A 707 19.75 16.44 7.45
CA ALA A 707 19.18 16.03 6.17
C ALA A 707 18.98 14.50 6.06
N ILE A 708 19.91 13.70 6.60
CA ILE A 708 19.78 12.25 6.71
C ILE A 708 18.58 11.88 7.58
N ALA A 709 18.44 12.50 8.77
CA ALA A 709 17.33 12.24 9.68
C ALA A 709 15.99 12.55 9.00
N TRP A 710 15.86 13.70 8.36
CA TRP A 710 14.65 14.05 7.61
C TRP A 710 14.33 13.06 6.50
N SER A 711 15.33 12.69 5.69
CA SER A 711 15.15 11.74 4.58
C SER A 711 14.68 10.36 5.08
N PHE A 712 15.24 9.91 6.20
CA PHE A 712 14.85 8.65 6.84
C PHE A 712 13.43 8.71 7.43
N VAL A 713 13.04 9.84 8.00
CA VAL A 713 11.71 10.05 8.60
C VAL A 713 10.63 10.05 7.53
N MET A 714 10.85 10.76 6.42
CA MET A 714 9.95 10.72 5.27
C MET A 714 9.83 9.31 4.71
N TYR A 715 10.94 8.60 4.56
CA TYR A 715 10.94 7.19 4.18
C TYR A 715 10.13 6.32 5.15
N TYR A 716 10.36 6.47 6.47
CA TYR A 716 9.64 5.71 7.50
C TYR A 716 8.14 5.96 7.46
N ILE A 717 7.70 7.22 7.38
CA ILE A 717 6.29 7.59 7.28
C ILE A 717 5.66 6.95 6.04
N LEU A 718 6.36 6.99 4.90
CA LEU A 718 5.86 6.40 3.65
C LEU A 718 5.88 4.87 3.66
N ILE A 719 6.76 4.22 4.44
CA ILE A 719 6.68 2.77 4.68
C ILE A 719 5.52 2.42 5.60
N LEU A 720 5.36 3.16 6.69
CA LEU A 720 4.31 2.96 7.69
C LEU A 720 2.91 3.23 7.10
N PHE A 721 2.79 4.23 6.24
CA PHE A 721 1.54 4.60 5.57
C PHE A 721 1.72 4.61 4.05
N PRO A 722 1.72 3.42 3.40
CA PRO A 722 1.96 3.34 1.96
C PRO A 722 0.94 4.12 1.11
N GLN A 723 -0.26 4.35 1.65
CA GLN A 723 -1.30 5.16 0.99
C GLN A 723 -0.88 6.60 0.68
N TYR A 724 0.04 7.19 1.45
CA TYR A 724 0.55 8.54 1.19
C TYR A 724 1.62 8.58 0.08
N ARG A 725 1.94 7.44 -0.54
CA ARG A 725 2.83 7.40 -1.70
C ARG A 725 2.11 7.80 -2.97
N THR A 726 0.87 7.33 -3.16
CA THR A 726 0.21 7.33 -4.47
C THR A 726 -1.06 8.16 -4.51
N HIS A 727 -1.49 8.74 -3.40
CA HIS A 727 -2.71 9.53 -3.34
C HIS A 727 -2.33 10.99 -3.11
N SER A 728 -2.82 11.86 -3.99
CA SER A 728 -2.80 13.30 -3.77
C SER A 728 -4.07 13.89 -4.39
N PRO A 729 -5.12 14.11 -3.59
CA PRO A 729 -6.17 15.10 -3.90
C PRO A 729 -5.58 16.52 -3.97
N SER A 730 -4.33 16.70 -3.50
CA SER A 730 -3.67 17.99 -3.36
C SER A 730 -2.97 18.47 -4.64
N ASP A 731 -2.92 17.68 -5.72
CA ASP A 731 -2.57 18.17 -7.07
C ASP A 731 -3.42 19.43 -7.44
N LEU A 732 -4.66 19.52 -6.93
CA LEU A 732 -5.56 20.67 -7.09
C LEU A 732 -5.22 21.87 -6.18
N THR A 733 -4.55 21.61 -5.05
CA THR A 733 -4.28 22.62 -3.99
C THR A 733 -2.83 23.13 -4.02
N GLY A 734 -1.89 22.34 -4.55
CA GLY A 734 -0.45 22.61 -4.51
C GLY A 734 0.22 22.38 -3.15
N ARG A 735 -0.47 21.80 -2.16
CA ARG A 735 0.05 21.59 -0.80
C ARG A 735 0.54 20.16 -0.60
N ASN A 736 1.58 19.97 0.22
CA ASN A 736 2.06 18.63 0.55
C ASN A 736 1.07 17.90 1.48
N GLU A 737 0.58 16.71 1.08
CA GLU A 737 -0.46 15.99 1.84
C GLU A 737 0.04 15.52 3.22
N ILE A 738 1.30 15.09 3.32
CA ILE A 738 1.89 14.62 4.58
C ILE A 738 1.99 15.79 5.56
N LEU A 739 2.52 16.93 5.13
CA LEU A 739 2.61 18.14 5.95
C LEU A 739 1.23 18.66 6.37
N ASP A 740 0.27 18.68 5.45
CA ASP A 740 -1.09 19.16 5.73
C ASP A 740 -1.81 18.24 6.74
N ARG A 741 -1.57 16.93 6.67
CA ARG A 741 -2.05 15.97 7.68
C ARG A 741 -1.35 16.14 9.03
N LEU A 742 -0.05 16.37 9.05
CA LEU A 742 0.68 16.65 10.29
C LEU A 742 0.16 17.93 10.96
N TYR A 743 -0.18 18.94 10.17
CA TYR A 743 -0.84 20.17 10.62
C TYR A 743 -2.27 19.92 11.11
N SER A 744 -3.07 19.12 10.39
CA SER A 744 -4.48 18.86 10.77
C SER A 744 -4.63 18.09 12.08
N VAL A 745 -3.65 17.25 12.43
CA VAL A 745 -3.56 16.56 13.75
C VAL A 745 -3.03 17.50 14.85
N ARG A 746 -2.73 18.76 14.51
CA ARG A 746 -2.16 19.80 15.40
C ARG A 746 -0.83 19.41 16.05
N LEU A 747 -0.11 18.48 15.44
CA LEU A 747 1.21 18.02 15.92
C LEU A 747 2.34 18.96 15.49
N PHE A 748 2.13 19.67 14.37
CA PHE A 748 3.12 20.57 13.77
C PHE A 748 2.45 21.88 13.33
N PRO A 749 3.20 23.00 13.30
CA PRO A 749 2.74 24.19 12.60
C PRO A 749 2.57 23.87 11.10
N ASP A 750 1.79 24.69 10.39
CA ASP A 750 1.67 24.55 8.94
C ASP A 750 3.01 24.86 8.27
N LEU A 751 3.74 23.81 7.88
CA LEU A 751 5.04 23.91 7.20
C LEU A 751 4.89 24.06 5.68
N THR A 752 3.70 23.82 5.11
CA THR A 752 3.48 23.90 3.66
C THR A 752 3.83 25.25 3.03
N PRO A 753 3.69 26.41 3.71
CA PRO A 753 4.06 27.71 3.15
C PRO A 753 5.58 27.95 3.08
N LEU A 754 6.39 27.13 3.76
CA LEU A 754 7.85 27.27 3.78
C LEU A 754 8.54 26.61 2.57
N PHE A 755 7.78 25.87 1.75
CA PHE A 755 8.29 25.15 0.59
C PHE A 755 7.59 25.60 -0.69
N PRO A 756 8.30 25.72 -1.83
CA PRO A 756 7.69 26.13 -3.08
C PRO A 756 6.74 25.05 -3.62
N SER A 757 5.67 25.48 -4.28
CA SER A 757 4.79 24.59 -5.05
C SER A 757 4.90 24.91 -6.53
N PHE A 758 5.28 23.91 -7.31
CA PHE A 758 5.36 23.93 -8.77
C PHE A 758 4.19 23.16 -9.42
N LEU A 759 3.45 22.37 -8.64
CA LEU A 759 2.12 21.88 -9.03
C LEU A 759 1.13 23.04 -9.19
N LYS A 760 1.18 24.00 -8.27
CA LYS A 760 0.40 25.24 -8.34
C LYS A 760 1.31 26.41 -7.98
N ILE A 761 1.57 27.27 -8.97
CA ILE A 761 2.48 28.39 -8.82
C ILE A 761 1.78 29.53 -8.09
N PHE A 762 2.41 30.01 -7.02
CA PHE A 762 2.04 31.21 -6.28
C PHE A 762 3.20 32.22 -6.35
N ASP A 763 2.97 33.50 -6.02
CA ASP A 763 4.05 34.48 -5.95
C ASP A 763 5.16 34.06 -4.97
N THR A 764 4.76 33.43 -3.87
CA THR A 764 5.68 32.86 -2.87
C THR A 764 6.57 31.75 -3.45
N THR A 765 6.12 31.00 -4.47
CA THR A 765 6.93 29.97 -5.14
C THR A 765 8.21 30.55 -5.69
N TYR A 766 8.15 31.71 -6.36
CA TYR A 766 9.34 32.34 -6.95
C TYR A 766 10.33 32.83 -5.88
N HIS A 767 9.82 33.51 -4.84
CA HIS A 767 10.66 33.99 -3.74
C HIS A 767 11.35 32.86 -2.98
N LEU A 768 10.63 31.78 -2.67
CA LEU A 768 11.19 30.60 -2.02
C LEU A 768 12.24 29.92 -2.90
N THR A 769 12.00 29.82 -4.21
CA THR A 769 12.96 29.23 -5.15
C THR A 769 14.28 30.01 -5.17
N ILE A 770 14.21 31.34 -5.22
CA ILE A 770 15.40 32.21 -5.15
C ILE A 770 16.13 32.02 -3.83
N LEU A 771 15.41 31.97 -2.70
CA LEU A 771 15.98 31.72 -1.39
C LEU A 771 16.73 30.37 -1.34
N PHE A 772 16.14 29.30 -1.87
CA PHE A 772 16.79 27.99 -1.96
C PHE A 772 18.08 28.04 -2.79
N ILE A 773 18.07 28.75 -3.92
CA ILE A 773 19.26 28.93 -4.77
C ILE A 773 20.37 29.69 -4.00
N ILE A 774 20.02 30.76 -3.29
CA ILE A 774 20.99 31.52 -2.47
C ILE A 774 21.60 30.63 -1.39
N ILE A 775 20.78 29.90 -0.62
CA ILE A 775 21.25 28.96 0.41
C ILE A 775 22.20 27.93 -0.20
N PHE A 776 21.85 27.38 -1.37
CA PHE A 776 22.68 26.41 -2.07
C PHE A 776 24.02 27.00 -2.53
N ILE A 777 24.04 28.22 -3.07
CA ILE A 777 25.28 28.92 -3.45
C ILE A 777 26.17 29.17 -2.22
N VAL A 778 25.58 29.59 -1.10
CA VAL A 778 26.31 29.77 0.17
C VAL A 778 26.95 28.46 0.63
N LEU A 779 26.21 27.34 0.57
CA LEU A 779 26.74 26.01 0.88
C LEU A 779 27.92 25.63 -0.04
N LEU A 780 27.82 25.89 -1.35
CA LEU A 780 28.90 25.64 -2.31
C LEU A 780 30.16 26.46 -2.00
N ILE A 781 30.01 27.76 -1.73
CA ILE A 781 31.12 28.64 -1.38
C ILE A 781 31.76 28.18 -0.06
N TYR A 782 30.94 27.86 0.94
CA TYR A 782 31.39 27.37 2.23
C TYR A 782 32.16 26.04 2.11
N TYR A 783 31.67 25.12 1.28
CA TYR A 783 32.34 23.85 1.00
C TYR A 783 33.69 24.06 0.30
N LYS A 784 33.74 24.93 -0.72
CA LYS A 784 34.97 25.21 -1.48
C LYS A 784 36.08 25.76 -0.57
N LYS A 785 35.75 26.56 0.43
CA LYS A 785 36.72 27.12 1.39
C LYS A 785 37.32 26.10 2.39
N GLN A 786 36.97 24.80 2.34
CA GLN A 786 37.45 23.81 3.30
C GLN A 786 38.89 23.31 3.06
N GLU A 787 39.51 23.61 1.91
CA GLU A 787 40.79 23.00 1.50
C GLU A 787 41.97 23.28 2.45
N ASN A 788 41.95 24.41 3.15
CA ASN A 788 43.01 24.84 4.07
C ASN A 788 42.67 24.60 5.56
N VAL A 789 41.57 23.91 5.86
CA VAL A 789 41.12 23.69 7.24
C VAL A 789 41.66 22.36 7.73
N ILE A 790 42.51 22.40 8.77
CA ILE A 790 42.87 21.21 9.57
C ILE A 790 41.57 20.65 10.15
N GLU A 791 41.37 19.34 10.07
CA GLU A 791 40.13 18.70 10.51
C GLU A 791 39.75 19.17 11.92
N GLU A 792 38.61 19.86 12.03
CA GLU A 792 38.15 20.42 13.29
C GLU A 792 37.97 19.27 14.29
N LYS A 793 38.88 19.15 15.27
CA LYS A 793 38.78 18.16 16.33
C LYS A 793 37.51 18.44 17.14
N TYR A 794 36.60 17.48 17.11
CA TYR A 794 35.31 17.59 17.79
C TYR A 794 35.47 17.57 19.34
N ASP A 795 34.70 18.41 20.02
CA ASP A 795 34.37 18.18 21.43
C ASP A 795 33.18 17.21 21.49
N LYS A 796 33.50 15.98 21.88
CA LYS A 796 32.59 14.84 22.07
C LYS A 796 31.37 15.21 22.90
N LYS A 797 31.51 16.10 23.90
CA LYS A 797 30.40 16.57 24.74
C LYS A 797 29.50 17.56 24.03
N LYS A 798 30.06 18.48 23.23
CA LYS A 798 29.30 19.52 22.52
C LYS A 798 28.45 18.94 21.40
N VAL A 799 29.00 17.99 20.63
CA VAL A 799 28.24 17.25 19.61
C VAL A 799 27.14 16.42 20.25
N LEU A 800 27.44 15.66 21.32
CA LEU A 800 26.42 14.88 22.04
C LEU A 800 25.28 15.76 22.57
N LYS A 801 25.57 16.97 23.06
CA LYS A 801 24.53 17.91 23.51
C LYS A 801 23.66 18.36 22.34
N ILE A 802 24.25 18.73 21.21
CA ILE A 802 23.49 19.19 20.03
C ILE A 802 22.66 18.04 19.44
N THR A 803 23.23 16.85 19.27
CA THR A 803 22.48 15.68 18.80
C THR A 803 21.46 15.22 19.82
N ALA A 804 21.74 15.24 21.12
CA ALA A 804 20.75 14.93 22.16
C ALA A 804 19.61 15.94 22.17
N VAL A 805 19.87 17.23 21.89
CA VAL A 805 18.82 18.25 21.74
C VAL A 805 18.00 18.00 20.49
N ILE A 806 18.63 17.73 19.33
CA ILE A 806 17.91 17.43 18.08
C ILE A 806 17.10 16.13 18.21
N ILE A 807 17.68 15.08 18.80
CA ILE A 807 17.02 13.80 19.07
C ILE A 807 15.93 13.97 20.13
N SER A 808 16.13 14.77 21.17
CA SER A 808 15.09 15.05 22.17
C SER A 808 13.97 15.86 21.57
N ILE A 809 14.26 16.82 20.69
CA ILE A 809 13.27 17.56 19.90
C ILE A 809 12.50 16.57 19.01
N PHE A 810 13.20 15.68 18.30
CA PHE A 810 12.61 14.70 17.39
C PHE A 810 11.78 13.61 18.11
N ILE A 811 12.28 13.11 19.23
CA ILE A 811 11.56 12.19 20.12
C ILE A 811 10.41 12.92 20.79
N SER A 812 10.57 14.18 21.21
CA SER A 812 9.45 14.97 21.71
C SER A 812 8.41 15.21 20.62
N PHE A 813 8.79 15.33 19.34
CA PHE A 813 7.82 15.35 18.24
C PHE A 813 7.10 14.01 18.04
N LEU A 814 7.78 12.87 18.20
CA LEU A 814 7.18 11.53 18.15
C LEU A 814 6.31 11.21 19.39
N VAL A 815 6.70 11.71 20.56
CA VAL A 815 6.04 11.51 21.86
C VAL A 815 4.88 12.51 22.06
N LEU A 816 4.97 13.72 21.53
CA LEU A 816 3.85 14.68 21.45
C LEU A 816 2.78 14.22 20.46
N GLY A 817 3.11 13.30 19.54
CA GLY A 817 2.15 12.47 18.81
C GLY A 817 1.14 11.71 19.69
N LYS A 818 1.46 11.54 20.99
CA LYS A 818 0.60 10.90 21.99
C LYS A 818 -0.25 11.89 22.79
N PHE A 819 0.03 13.20 22.71
CA PHE A 819 -0.67 14.26 23.46
C PHE A 819 -1.58 15.12 22.56
N SER A 820 -2.39 14.46 21.72
CA SER A 820 -3.63 15.03 21.20
C SER A 820 -4.58 13.94 20.69
N TYR A 821 -4.80 12.89 21.49
CA TYR A 821 -5.95 12.00 21.32
C TYR A 821 -7.25 12.68 21.81
N TYR A 822 -7.54 13.86 21.28
CA TYR A 822 -8.84 14.50 21.44
C TYR A 822 -9.35 14.99 20.09
N LYS A 823 -10.45 14.32 19.68
CA LYS A 823 -11.53 14.86 18.85
C LYS A 823 -11.46 14.62 17.34
N TYR A 824 -11.47 13.35 16.91
CA TYR A 824 -12.15 12.96 15.67
C TYR A 824 -12.81 11.58 15.84
N GLN A 825 -14.05 11.58 16.33
CA GLN A 825 -14.98 10.45 16.20
C GLN A 825 -15.61 10.55 14.82
N VAL A 826 -15.37 9.56 13.96
CA VAL A 826 -16.11 9.37 12.70
C VAL A 826 -17.33 8.51 13.03
N PHE A 827 -18.52 8.98 12.69
CA PHE A 827 -19.77 8.26 12.88
C PHE A 827 -20.06 7.40 11.64
N GLU A 828 -20.19 6.09 11.80
CA GLU A 828 -21.06 5.30 10.93
C GLU A 828 -22.51 5.47 11.40
N VAL A 829 -23.39 5.86 10.48
CA VAL A 829 -24.83 5.92 10.73
C VAL A 829 -25.45 4.71 10.05
N GLU A 830 -25.56 3.60 10.78
CA GLU A 830 -26.53 2.56 10.42
C GLU A 830 -27.93 3.11 10.75
N ASN A 831 -28.75 3.28 9.70
CA ASN A 831 -30.20 3.49 9.67
C ASN A 831 -30.88 3.91 11.00
N TYR A 832 -31.25 5.19 11.12
CA TYR A 832 -32.16 5.64 12.17
C TYR A 832 -33.43 6.27 11.60
N TYR A 833 -34.56 5.81 12.11
CA TYR A 833 -35.90 6.36 11.89
C TYR A 833 -36.20 7.40 12.96
N THR A 834 -36.53 8.63 12.55
CA THR A 834 -37.09 9.63 13.47
C THR A 834 -38.48 10.00 12.96
N GLY A 835 -39.51 9.64 13.73
CA GLY A 835 -40.86 10.17 13.54
C GLY A 835 -40.85 11.63 13.99
N GLY A 836 -41.06 12.55 13.04
CA GLY A 836 -41.00 14.00 13.29
C GLY A 836 -39.57 14.51 13.54
N GLY A 837 -38.70 14.41 12.54
CA GLY A 837 -37.28 14.78 12.66
C GLY A 837 -36.96 16.21 12.24
N MET A 838 -36.30 16.96 13.11
CA MET A 838 -35.45 18.11 12.75
C MET A 838 -34.01 17.60 12.62
N LEU A 839 -33.41 17.71 11.43
CA LEU A 839 -32.06 17.21 11.14
C LEU A 839 -31.05 18.36 11.18
N TRP A 840 -29.89 18.19 11.82
CA TRP A 840 -28.82 19.20 11.85
C TRP A 840 -27.47 18.64 11.36
N GLN A 841 -26.72 19.44 10.62
CA GLN A 841 -25.30 19.20 10.29
C GLN A 841 -24.49 20.37 10.86
N GLU A 842 -23.44 20.12 11.65
CA GLU A 842 -22.58 21.19 12.22
C GLU A 842 -21.22 21.26 11.51
N GLY A 843 -20.76 22.49 11.24
CA GLY A 843 -19.35 22.83 11.04
C GLY A 843 -18.79 22.56 9.63
N LEU A 844 -19.31 23.24 8.60
CA LEU A 844 -18.72 23.26 7.26
C LEU A 844 -17.93 24.55 7.02
N LEU A 845 -16.59 24.44 7.13
CA LEU A 845 -15.68 25.51 6.78
C LEU A 845 -15.28 25.33 5.30
N LEU A 846 -15.84 26.14 4.41
CA LEU A 846 -15.64 26.04 2.96
C LEU A 846 -14.90 27.29 2.44
N LYS A 847 -13.75 27.11 1.76
CA LYS A 847 -12.97 28.19 1.14
C LYS A 847 -12.54 27.81 -0.28
N GLY A 848 -13.00 28.54 -1.31
CA GLY A 848 -12.62 28.32 -2.72
C GLY A 848 -13.79 28.20 -3.72
N LYS A 849 -13.48 27.94 -5.00
CA LYS A 849 -14.48 27.85 -6.08
C LYS A 849 -15.19 26.49 -6.08
N GLY A 850 -16.52 26.54 -6.20
CA GLY A 850 -17.37 25.40 -6.54
C GLY A 850 -17.62 24.47 -5.36
N TYR A 851 -18.62 24.78 -4.53
CA TYR A 851 -19.04 23.85 -3.49
C TYR A 851 -20.50 23.48 -3.64
N PHE A 852 -20.70 22.16 -3.66
CA PHE A 852 -21.97 21.48 -3.67
C PHE A 852 -22.03 20.65 -2.39
N SER A 853 -23.01 20.92 -1.52
CA SER A 853 -23.45 19.90 -0.57
C SER A 853 -24.60 19.15 -1.23
N LEU A 854 -24.45 17.83 -1.34
CA LEU A 854 -25.42 16.95 -1.96
C LEU A 854 -26.04 16.09 -0.85
N ILE A 855 -27.29 16.41 -0.55
CA ILE A 855 -28.06 15.74 0.51
C ILE A 855 -29.23 15.04 -0.17
N LYS A 856 -29.24 13.70 -0.16
CA LYS A 856 -30.42 12.95 -0.61
C LYS A 856 -31.42 12.85 0.52
N VAL A 857 -32.62 13.35 0.26
CA VAL A 857 -33.74 13.28 1.17
C VAL A 857 -34.85 12.50 0.49
N ALA A 858 -35.42 11.51 1.19
CA ALA A 858 -36.61 10.80 0.74
C ALA A 858 -37.83 11.65 1.06
N LEU A 859 -38.58 12.06 0.03
CA LEU A 859 -39.72 12.97 0.17
C LEU A 859 -41.00 12.28 -0.31
N ARG A 860 -42.13 12.53 0.36
CA ARG A 860 -43.43 12.09 -0.15
C ARG A 860 -43.95 13.06 -1.20
N LYS A 861 -44.97 12.64 -1.96
CA LYS A 861 -45.69 13.52 -2.89
C LYS A 861 -46.46 14.56 -2.06
N SER A 862 -46.36 15.83 -2.43
CA SER A 862 -47.04 16.98 -1.79
C SER A 862 -46.56 17.39 -0.39
N GLU A 863 -45.38 16.90 0.04
CA GLU A 863 -44.79 17.19 1.35
C GLU A 863 -44.12 18.57 1.39
N GLU A 864 -44.36 19.33 2.47
CA GLU A 864 -43.71 20.63 2.72
C GLU A 864 -42.52 20.51 3.68
N ILE A 865 -41.38 21.00 3.22
CA ILE A 865 -40.11 20.95 3.93
C ILE A 865 -39.61 22.37 4.13
N LYS A 866 -39.27 22.68 5.38
CA LYS A 866 -38.54 23.89 5.71
C LYS A 866 -37.04 23.58 5.79
N ILE A 867 -36.27 24.28 4.98
CA ILE A 867 -34.80 24.21 4.93
C ILE A 867 -34.28 25.47 5.59
N LYS A 868 -33.56 25.35 6.70
CA LYS A 868 -32.91 26.47 7.39
C LYS A 868 -31.40 26.39 7.21
N LEU A 869 -30.77 27.54 7.03
CA LEU A 869 -29.34 27.71 6.83
C LEU A 869 -28.85 28.75 7.83
N ILE A 870 -27.91 28.37 8.70
CA ILE A 870 -27.23 29.27 9.62
C ILE A 870 -25.86 29.59 9.02
N VAL A 871 -25.74 30.80 8.50
CA VAL A 871 -24.60 31.23 7.68
C VAL A 871 -24.15 32.63 8.06
N LYS A 872 -22.89 32.95 7.82
CA LYS A 872 -22.33 34.31 7.88
C LYS A 872 -21.41 34.53 6.70
N GLY A 873 -21.36 35.75 6.18
CA GLY A 873 -20.54 36.09 5.03
C GLY A 873 -19.90 37.47 5.17
N ASP A 874 -18.77 37.67 4.52
CA ASP A 874 -18.18 39.00 4.41
C ASP A 874 -19.04 39.89 3.50
N ILE A 875 -19.74 40.87 4.10
CA ILE A 875 -20.66 41.78 3.38
C ILE A 875 -19.89 42.71 2.42
N PRO A 876 -20.15 42.68 1.10
CA PRO A 876 -19.70 43.66 0.10
C PRO A 876 -20.88 44.45 -0.52
N LYS A 877 -20.60 45.35 -1.48
CA LYS A 877 -21.61 46.11 -2.26
C LYS A 877 -22.62 45.23 -3.01
N ASP A 878 -22.21 44.03 -3.44
CA ASP A 878 -23.09 43.00 -4.01
C ASP A 878 -23.19 41.82 -3.04
N LEU A 879 -24.40 41.52 -2.59
CA LEU A 879 -24.65 40.51 -1.57
C LEU A 879 -24.38 39.09 -2.11
N PRO A 880 -23.60 38.25 -1.40
CA PRO A 880 -23.36 36.87 -1.83
C PRO A 880 -24.64 36.02 -1.79
N GLU A 881 -24.89 35.23 -2.84
CA GLU A 881 -26.10 34.39 -2.98
C GLU A 881 -25.78 32.90 -2.89
N ILE A 882 -26.59 32.16 -2.10
CA ILE A 882 -26.66 30.69 -2.14
C ILE A 882 -27.96 30.29 -2.83
N SER A 883 -27.87 29.57 -3.94
CA SER A 883 -28.99 28.89 -4.56
C SER A 883 -29.16 27.47 -4.02
N ILE A 884 -30.41 27.05 -3.88
CA ILE A 884 -30.78 25.67 -3.58
C ILE A 884 -31.44 25.09 -4.82
N GLU A 885 -30.94 23.96 -5.30
CA GLU A 885 -31.46 23.26 -6.47
C GLU A 885 -31.79 21.81 -6.12
N ILE A 886 -32.76 21.22 -6.82
CA ILE A 886 -33.17 19.83 -6.69
C ILE A 886 -33.09 19.15 -8.06
N GLY A 887 -32.62 17.91 -8.08
CA GLY A 887 -32.61 17.10 -9.31
C GLY A 887 -31.28 16.40 -9.55
N ASN A 888 -31.23 15.54 -10.56
CA ASN A 888 -30.03 14.75 -10.86
C ASN A 888 -28.93 15.61 -11.53
N ASN A 889 -27.69 15.10 -11.58
CA ASN A 889 -26.54 15.84 -12.12
C ASN A 889 -26.72 16.46 -13.52
N LYS A 890 -27.64 15.95 -14.35
CA LYS A 890 -27.93 16.45 -15.70
C LYS A 890 -29.10 17.45 -15.78
N TYR A 891 -30.05 17.39 -14.84
CA TYR A 891 -31.27 18.21 -14.85
C TYR A 891 -31.55 18.66 -13.42
N LYS A 892 -31.24 19.93 -13.14
CA LYS A 892 -31.42 20.57 -11.84
C LYS A 892 -32.45 21.68 -11.98
N GLU A 893 -33.39 21.68 -11.06
CA GLU A 893 -34.41 22.71 -10.92
C GLU A 893 -34.09 23.57 -9.71
N LYS A 894 -34.16 24.88 -9.86
CA LYS A 894 -33.82 25.83 -8.81
C LYS A 894 -35.04 26.10 -7.94
N ILE A 895 -34.96 25.74 -6.67
CA ILE A 895 -36.08 25.80 -5.73
C ILE A 895 -36.03 27.02 -4.80
N GLY A 896 -34.88 27.70 -4.71
CA GLY A 896 -34.78 28.95 -3.95
C GLY A 896 -33.40 29.58 -3.99
N LYS A 897 -33.32 30.83 -3.52
CA LYS A 897 -32.07 31.56 -3.31
C LYS A 897 -32.08 32.31 -1.99
N ILE A 898 -30.91 32.44 -1.37
CA ILE A 898 -30.67 33.17 -0.13
C ILE A 898 -29.55 34.18 -0.35
N LYS A 899 -29.83 35.47 -0.14
CA LYS A 899 -28.83 36.53 -0.05
C LYS A 899 -28.28 36.62 1.37
N ILE A 900 -26.97 36.57 1.52
CA ILE A 900 -26.31 36.65 2.83
C ILE A 900 -25.91 38.10 3.10
N GLU A 901 -26.53 38.69 4.12
CA GLU A 901 -26.51 40.12 4.42
C GLU A 901 -25.82 40.45 5.74
N SER A 902 -25.17 39.47 6.39
CA SER A 902 -24.57 39.66 7.70
C SER A 902 -23.19 39.01 7.86
N ARG A 903 -22.28 39.77 8.50
CA ARG A 903 -21.00 39.27 9.02
C ARG A 903 -21.16 38.43 10.29
N ASN A 904 -22.34 38.50 10.94
CA ASN A 904 -22.71 37.66 12.07
C ASN A 904 -23.52 36.45 11.59
N TRP A 905 -23.57 35.40 12.42
CA TRP A 905 -24.41 34.24 12.14
C TRP A 905 -25.88 34.66 12.06
N LYS A 906 -26.48 34.48 10.87
CA LYS A 906 -27.91 34.66 10.65
C LYS A 906 -28.54 33.38 10.12
N GLU A 907 -29.78 33.16 10.52
CA GLU A 907 -30.61 32.08 10.02
C GLU A 907 -31.41 32.55 8.81
N TYR A 908 -31.39 31.76 7.75
CA TYR A 908 -32.19 31.94 6.54
C TYR A 908 -33.01 30.70 6.30
N SER A 909 -34.25 30.84 5.83
CA SER A 909 -35.12 29.67 5.61
C SER A 909 -35.86 29.71 4.27
N ILE A 910 -35.90 28.57 3.58
CA ILE A 910 -36.67 28.34 2.37
C ILE A 910 -37.70 27.24 2.65
N LEU A 911 -38.91 27.42 2.14
CA LEU A 911 -39.96 26.41 2.14
C LEU A 911 -40.03 25.79 0.74
N TYR A 912 -39.98 24.46 0.68
CA TYR A 912 -40.11 23.70 -0.56
C TYR A 912 -41.22 22.67 -0.43
N LYS A 913 -42.12 22.64 -1.42
CA LYS A 913 -43.21 21.66 -1.53
C LYS A 913 -42.93 20.71 -2.67
N THR A 914 -43.03 19.41 -2.43
CA THR A 914 -42.69 18.40 -3.43
C THR A 914 -43.89 18.09 -4.33
N GLU A 915 -43.73 18.13 -5.65
CA GLU A 915 -44.83 17.77 -6.57
C GLU A 915 -44.95 16.25 -6.81
N GLU A 916 -43.85 15.52 -6.65
CA GLU A 916 -43.74 14.07 -6.82
C GLU A 916 -42.93 13.45 -5.67
N GLY A 917 -43.36 12.28 -5.20
CA GLY A 917 -42.66 11.54 -4.14
C GLY A 917 -41.47 10.75 -4.66
N GLY A 918 -40.37 10.70 -3.90
CA GLY A 918 -39.14 9.98 -4.25
C GLY A 918 -37.90 10.48 -3.50
N LEU A 919 -36.77 9.80 -3.70
CA LEU A 919 -35.46 10.26 -3.23
C LEU A 919 -34.95 11.38 -4.14
N LYS A 920 -35.01 12.64 -3.67
CA LYS A 920 -34.52 13.80 -4.42
C LYS A 920 -33.24 14.37 -3.78
N PRO A 921 -32.16 14.54 -4.55
CA PRO A 921 -30.98 15.23 -4.07
C PRO A 921 -31.17 16.75 -4.03
N PHE A 922 -30.85 17.37 -2.90
CA PHE A 922 -30.69 18.81 -2.75
C PHE A 922 -29.24 19.22 -2.97
N TRP A 923 -29.07 20.30 -3.73
CA TRP A 923 -27.80 20.92 -4.07
C TRP A 923 -27.80 22.35 -3.55
N PHE A 924 -26.75 22.73 -2.83
CA PHE A 924 -26.53 24.12 -2.42
C PHE A 924 -25.36 24.67 -3.23
N ILE A 925 -25.61 25.74 -3.98
CA ILE A 925 -24.70 26.32 -4.97
C ILE A 925 -24.48 27.79 -4.63
N TYR A 926 -23.27 28.27 -4.85
CA TYR A 926 -22.91 29.66 -4.59
C TYR A 926 -22.87 30.46 -5.89
N ASP A 927 -23.80 31.39 -6.06
CA ASP A 927 -24.00 32.19 -7.27
C ASP A 927 -23.51 33.63 -7.03
N ASN A 928 -22.19 33.87 -6.95
CA ASN A 928 -21.58 35.16 -7.31
C ASN A 928 -20.05 35.10 -7.24
N TYR A 929 -19.41 35.35 -8.37
CA TYR A 929 -17.95 35.29 -8.55
C TYR A 929 -17.33 36.65 -8.24
N THR A 930 -16.81 36.84 -7.02
CA THR A 930 -15.69 37.77 -6.81
C THR A 930 -14.63 37.05 -5.99
N GLU A 931 -13.41 36.97 -6.54
CA GLU A 931 -12.26 36.31 -5.90
C GLU A 931 -12.00 36.89 -4.50
N GLY A 932 -11.85 36.02 -3.50
CA GLY A 932 -11.32 36.37 -2.18
C GLY A 932 -12.31 36.59 -1.03
N LYS A 933 -13.54 36.05 -1.07
CA LYS A 933 -14.54 36.29 0.01
C LYS A 933 -15.12 34.98 0.56
N ASP A 934 -15.04 34.80 1.87
CA ASP A 934 -15.44 33.58 2.57
C ASP A 934 -16.90 33.67 3.08
N VAL A 935 -17.73 32.67 2.74
CA VAL A 935 -19.03 32.42 3.39
C VAL A 935 -18.90 31.16 4.23
N LEU A 936 -19.22 31.29 5.51
CA LEU A 936 -19.14 30.21 6.48
C LEU A 936 -20.53 29.67 6.76
N ILE A 937 -20.70 28.35 6.67
CA ILE A 937 -21.96 27.65 6.95
C ILE A 937 -21.78 26.84 8.23
N ASP A 938 -22.47 27.26 9.30
CA ASP A 938 -22.46 26.51 10.56
C ASP A 938 -23.39 25.32 10.44
N LYS A 939 -24.65 25.56 10.03
CA LYS A 939 -25.68 24.53 10.01
C LYS A 939 -26.62 24.59 8.81
N ILE A 940 -27.00 23.40 8.35
CA ILE A 940 -28.15 23.19 7.46
C ILE A 940 -29.15 22.33 8.23
N ILE A 941 -30.40 22.79 8.31
CA ILE A 941 -31.46 22.11 9.04
C ILE A 941 -32.62 21.83 8.10
N PHE A 942 -33.04 20.56 8.05
CA PHE A 942 -34.26 20.16 7.35
C PHE A 942 -35.31 19.78 8.39
N SER A 943 -36.48 20.40 8.29
CA SER A 943 -37.64 20.05 9.11
C SER A 943 -38.85 19.89 8.20
N SER A 944 -39.41 18.70 8.18
CA SER A 944 -40.73 18.50 7.58
C SER A 944 -41.78 19.15 8.48
N ILE A 945 -42.73 19.85 7.88
CA ILE A 945 -43.79 20.55 8.62
C ILE A 945 -44.86 19.57 9.09
N GLU A 946 -45.02 18.45 8.40
CA GLU A 946 -45.98 17.40 8.74
C GLU A 946 -45.40 16.44 9.80
N LYS A 947 -46.01 16.37 10.99
CA LYS A 947 -45.52 15.58 12.14
C LYS A 947 -45.40 14.06 11.91
N LYS A 948 -45.82 13.52 10.75
CA LYS A 948 -45.84 12.07 10.42
C LYS A 948 -45.00 11.71 9.18
N SER A 949 -44.07 12.56 8.78
CA SER A 949 -43.21 12.33 7.63
C SER A 949 -41.97 11.49 7.96
N TRP A 950 -41.44 10.82 6.92
CA TRP A 950 -40.27 9.96 6.96
C TRP A 950 -39.09 10.67 6.31
N LEU A 951 -38.13 11.15 7.10
CA LEU A 951 -36.89 11.75 6.61
C LEU A 951 -35.74 10.72 6.68
N GLY A 952 -35.45 10.06 5.56
CA GLY A 952 -34.30 9.15 5.41
C GLY A 952 -33.09 9.85 4.78
N PHE A 953 -31.89 9.57 5.28
CA PHE A 953 -30.63 10.22 4.86
C PHE A 953 -29.71 9.28 4.06
N ILE A 954 -29.17 9.78 2.96
CA ILE A 954 -27.95 9.24 2.32
C ILE A 954 -27.02 10.44 2.07
N ASN A 955 -25.92 10.55 2.82
CA ASN A 955 -24.89 11.55 2.51
C ASN A 955 -24.22 11.15 1.19
N TYR A 956 -24.29 12.00 0.19
CA TYR A 956 -23.56 11.79 -1.05
C TYR A 956 -22.73 13.04 -1.29
N GLN A 957 -21.60 13.23 -0.60
CA GLN A 957 -20.67 14.28 -1.02
C GLN A 957 -20.06 13.86 -2.37
N LEU A 958 -20.57 14.43 -3.47
CA LEU A 958 -19.92 14.31 -4.77
C LEU A 958 -19.89 15.66 -5.51
N GLY A 959 -18.78 16.38 -5.32
CA GLY A 959 -18.00 16.87 -6.45
C GLY A 959 -16.69 16.09 -6.46
N ARG A 960 -16.45 15.28 -7.50
CA ARG A 960 -15.22 14.48 -7.79
C ARG A 960 -14.16 14.45 -6.66
N ILE A 961 -14.40 13.62 -5.66
CA ILE A 961 -13.33 12.97 -4.92
C ILE A 961 -13.67 11.50 -4.99
N ASP A 962 -12.85 10.76 -5.72
CA ASP A 962 -12.88 9.31 -5.80
C ASP A 962 -12.54 8.77 -4.39
N ARG A 963 -13.56 8.66 -3.55
CA ARG A 963 -13.43 8.30 -2.13
C ARG A 963 -13.35 6.80 -1.99
N ARG A 964 -12.15 6.27 -2.23
CA ARG A 964 -11.66 5.05 -1.61
C ARG A 964 -11.64 5.28 -0.09
N LEU A 965 -12.52 4.60 0.64
CA LEU A 965 -12.45 4.41 2.08
C LEU A 965 -12.71 2.89 2.30
N GLY A 966 -11.90 2.13 3.02
CA GLY A 966 -10.81 2.55 3.91
C GLY A 966 -11.29 3.32 5.13
N LEU A 967 -12.50 3.06 5.60
CA LEU A 967 -12.98 3.46 6.92
C LEU A 967 -13.58 2.22 7.56
N ILE A 968 -12.93 1.75 8.63
CA ILE A 968 -13.49 0.78 9.55
C ILE A 968 -13.46 1.45 10.94
N ASP A 969 -14.65 1.46 11.54
CA ASP A 969 -15.02 1.61 12.96
C ASP A 969 -15.01 2.99 13.64
N TYR A 970 -16.21 3.51 13.97
CA TYR A 970 -16.49 4.11 15.31
C TYR A 970 -18.00 4.35 15.57
N ALA A 971 -18.57 3.74 16.63
CA ALA A 971 -19.86 4.16 17.21
C ALA A 971 -20.01 3.70 18.68
N TYR A 972 -19.98 4.62 19.67
CA TYR A 972 -20.53 4.32 21.02
C TYR A 972 -21.04 5.50 21.87
N ILE A 973 -20.79 6.80 21.58
CA ILE A 973 -21.01 7.87 22.60
C ILE A 973 -22.38 8.60 22.53
N ARG A 974 -23.33 8.26 21.64
CA ARG A 974 -24.57 9.08 21.48
C ARG A 974 -25.81 8.66 22.28
N PHE A 975 -25.84 7.49 22.94
CA PHE A 975 -27.05 7.00 23.61
C PHE A 975 -27.36 7.70 24.94
N GLU A 976 -26.35 8.13 25.68
CA GLU A 976 -26.53 8.64 27.05
C GLU A 976 -27.19 10.04 27.10
N LYS A 977 -27.02 10.84 26.05
CA LYS A 977 -27.52 12.22 25.99
C LYS A 977 -28.99 12.31 25.52
N ALA A 978 -29.42 11.38 24.67
CA ALA A 978 -30.82 11.30 24.20
C ALA A 978 -31.77 10.81 25.31
N ALA A 979 -31.30 9.87 26.14
CA ALA A 979 -32.04 9.41 27.31
C ALA A 979 -32.20 10.52 28.37
N LYS A 980 -31.17 11.38 28.57
CA LYS A 980 -31.22 12.52 29.49
C LYS A 980 -32.18 13.65 29.05
N LEU A 981 -32.60 13.68 27.78
CA LEU A 981 -33.53 14.67 27.22
C LEU A 981 -34.98 14.14 27.09
N GLY A 982 -35.29 12.98 27.67
CA GLY A 982 -36.66 12.46 27.75
C GLY A 982 -37.19 11.78 26.48
N TYR A 983 -36.33 11.51 25.48
CA TYR A 983 -36.75 10.80 24.27
C TYR A 983 -36.85 9.29 24.53
N LYS A 984 -38.03 8.71 24.27
CA LYS A 984 -38.23 7.25 24.27
C LYS A 984 -37.55 6.63 23.06
N ILE A 985 -36.54 5.79 23.32
CA ILE A 985 -35.88 4.96 22.30
C ILE A 985 -36.55 3.59 22.31
N GLU A 986 -37.49 3.37 21.40
CA GLU A 986 -38.11 2.04 21.21
C GLU A 986 -37.33 1.27 20.13
N LYS A 987 -36.70 0.17 20.54
CA LYS A 987 -35.91 -0.69 19.64
C LYS A 987 -36.83 -1.75 19.01
N LYS A 988 -37.73 -1.34 18.11
CA LYS A 988 -38.58 -2.29 17.37
C LYS A 988 -37.84 -3.02 16.27
#